data_AF-A0AAV8UW27-F1
#
_entry.id   AF-A0AAV8UW27-F1
#
_cell.length_a   1.000
_cell.length_b   1.000
_cell.length_c   1.000
_cell.angle_alpha   90.00
_cell.angle_beta   90.00
_cell.angle_gamma   90.00
#
_symmetry.space_group_name_H-M   'P 1'
#
loop_
_entity.id
_entity.type
_entity.pdbx_description
1 polymer ?
#
loop_
_entity_poly.entity_id
_entity_poly.type
_entity_poly.pdbx_seq_one_letter_code
_entity_poly.pdbx_strand_id
1 'polypeptide(L)'
;MEIPLFPLCSVEEKNLQFLFPTVPSTRLNLGSDGQIKSNYEDPYINIKPLIIHVGVLSWVDAADRFVLSIDGARCLSGTGDALELDVVLNPSRSALYRIETDLQLSGATFRQAYSLRLNSPLMDAKTEELSEGVCSSIAGESCTIDQQQDVVVTIYSYDRPRHLLLLLEDITREADRAELKVHVNVIDDNSIDCVYPAQHDNVYDSDSKYENDLREFSIDQGSSQFDLICPSLPRFRRVLEILGRRNWKFFSSRERHGKKRYWHQVAQAHRLLKGIQTRFFVFLPDDDRLCEDFFRKAISAWEQITDMNKASLMLHVEEKRAKEAVWTPLKPVREGHVYRIGWVESGNFLCTSKLLELMNYSFPRIPSNRWDQRPTLSSGVGSQLSETLYKAKLGMFLTINSLVAHVGNEESKMNSDLRASEQLNTYMFEDGEDALEKLLKEPPSVVATLATKWGRLRSLQSVVHSLACQVDRIHVYLNDYEFVPAFLRGLSWVHVYRSQDELGDLGDTGKFFKAGKFHSQYVVTADDDLVYPPDYVDKLVEFIRRFQPPIIVGLHGIILREELLKPQTGISRGYYASRKVMMGTGTVEQAIDVQILGTGLTMYRGEDLPYLSVRSFKLKNMADVWFGIEAKRNNVPMVVMPHEQGWVFEVAGTTEDSLYVSYTKRRLADKALTEVVLKELPWAVLPSTLLNTSTPTPSST
;
A
#
# COMPACT_ATOMS: atom_id res chain seq x y z
N MET A 1 45.78 3.21 44.68
CA MET A 1 45.41 1.83 45.03
C MET A 1 44.48 1.37 43.93
N GLU A 2 45.06 0.68 42.96
CA GLU A 2 44.40 0.17 41.75
C GLU A 2 43.48 -0.99 42.11
N ILE A 3 42.32 -1.06 41.47
CA ILE A 3 41.37 -2.17 41.56
C ILE A 3 41.10 -2.65 40.12
N PRO A 4 41.13 -3.96 39.83
CA PRO A 4 41.49 -4.49 38.53
C PRO A 4 40.36 -4.50 37.50
N LEU A 5 40.73 -4.22 36.25
CA LEU A 5 39.98 -4.50 35.03
C LEU A 5 40.04 -6.01 34.72
N PHE A 6 38.88 -6.63 34.54
CA PHE A 6 38.75 -7.94 33.87
C PHE A 6 38.35 -7.72 32.39
N PRO A 7 38.79 -8.60 31.47
CA PRO A 7 38.93 -8.28 30.06
C PRO A 7 37.59 -8.33 29.30
N LEU A 8 37.42 -7.34 28.43
CA LEU A 8 36.52 -7.36 27.28
C LEU A 8 36.92 -8.53 26.37
N CYS A 9 36.01 -9.48 26.14
CA CYS A 9 36.15 -10.41 25.03
C CYS A 9 36.10 -9.62 23.72
N SER A 10 37.22 -9.65 23.02
CA SER A 10 37.43 -9.17 21.66
C SER A 10 36.53 -9.90 20.67
N VAL A 11 35.66 -9.17 19.98
CA VAL A 11 35.14 -9.60 18.68
C VAL A 11 36.09 -9.03 17.64
N GLU A 12 36.90 -9.89 17.04
CA GLU A 12 37.77 -9.54 15.91
C GLU A 12 36.92 -9.17 14.69
N GLU A 13 37.17 -7.99 14.15
CA GLU A 13 36.82 -7.60 12.79
C GLU A 13 37.52 -8.52 11.77
N LYS A 14 36.78 -9.14 10.85
CA LYS A 14 37.30 -9.47 9.51
C LYS A 14 36.26 -9.24 8.41
N ASN A 15 36.43 -8.08 7.77
CA ASN A 15 36.24 -7.76 6.35
C ASN A 15 35.64 -8.85 5.44
N LEU A 16 34.44 -8.56 4.90
CA LEU A 16 33.95 -9.18 3.66
C LEU A 16 34.15 -8.18 2.51
N GLN A 17 35.21 -8.39 1.73
CA GLN A 17 35.38 -7.77 0.42
C GLN A 17 34.66 -8.61 -0.64
N PHE A 18 33.83 -7.95 -1.46
CA PHE A 18 33.23 -8.51 -2.65
C PHE A 18 34.24 -8.62 -3.78
N LEU A 19 34.39 -9.81 -4.37
CA LEU A 19 34.86 -10.02 -5.74
C LEU A 19 34.10 -11.21 -6.35
N PHE A 20 33.21 -10.91 -7.31
CA PHE A 20 32.81 -11.85 -8.36
C PHE A 20 33.91 -11.84 -9.44
N PRO A 21 34.15 -12.90 -10.28
CA PRO A 21 33.12 -13.70 -10.92
C PRO A 21 33.44 -15.21 -11.21
N THR A 22 32.45 -15.87 -11.83
CA THR A 22 32.49 -17.10 -12.68
C THR A 22 32.57 -18.50 -12.04
N VAL A 23 31.56 -19.32 -12.37
CA VAL A 23 31.26 -20.75 -12.04
C VAL A 23 31.98 -21.65 -13.10
N PRO A 24 32.41 -22.93 -12.90
CA PRO A 24 31.63 -24.05 -12.32
C PRO A 24 32.37 -25.09 -11.43
N SER A 25 31.55 -25.98 -10.87
CA SER A 25 31.84 -26.95 -9.81
C SER A 25 32.93 -27.99 -10.13
N THR A 26 33.93 -28.08 -9.26
CA THR A 26 34.83 -29.23 -9.11
C THR A 26 34.70 -29.79 -7.69
N ARG A 27 34.57 -31.11 -7.51
CA ARG A 27 34.70 -31.75 -6.18
C ARG A 27 36.15 -31.62 -5.73
N LEU A 28 36.37 -30.91 -4.63
CA LEU A 28 37.68 -30.74 -4.01
C LEU A 28 37.77 -31.68 -2.80
N ASN A 29 38.67 -32.66 -2.85
CA ASN A 29 39.03 -33.46 -1.68
C ASN A 29 40.11 -32.72 -0.89
N LEU A 30 39.85 -32.46 0.40
CA LEU A 30 40.80 -31.88 1.33
C LEU A 30 41.86 -32.91 1.72
N GLY A 31 43.10 -32.68 1.30
CA GLY A 31 44.27 -33.29 1.93
C GLY A 31 44.52 -32.65 3.30
N SER A 32 45.10 -33.43 4.22
CA SER A 32 45.33 -33.02 5.62
C SER A 32 46.32 -31.86 5.82
N ASP A 33 46.85 -31.27 4.74
CA ASP A 33 47.76 -30.12 4.72
C ASP A 33 47.16 -28.85 4.06
N GLY A 34 45.88 -28.86 3.69
CA GLY A 34 45.12 -27.64 3.38
C GLY A 34 45.40 -27.00 2.01
N GLN A 35 46.09 -27.67 1.09
CA GLN A 35 46.20 -27.21 -0.30
C GLN A 35 45.30 -28.02 -1.25
N ILE A 36 44.58 -27.32 -2.12
CA ILE A 36 43.69 -27.91 -3.13
C ILE A 36 44.31 -27.69 -4.53
N LYS A 37 44.47 -28.76 -5.31
CA LYS A 37 44.85 -28.70 -6.75
C LYS A 37 43.67 -29.18 -7.61
N SER A 38 43.34 -28.48 -8.71
CA SER A 38 42.34 -28.92 -9.69
C SER A 38 42.95 -29.10 -11.08
N ASN A 39 42.43 -30.07 -11.84
CA ASN A 39 42.70 -30.29 -13.27
C ASN A 39 41.33 -30.33 -14.00
N TYR A 40 41.21 -29.55 -15.09
CA TYR A 40 40.23 -29.65 -16.20
C TYR A 40 38.93 -28.79 -16.23
N GLU A 41 38.62 -28.26 -17.44
CA GLU A 41 37.61 -27.24 -17.85
C GLU A 41 36.56 -27.79 -18.87
N ASP A 42 35.33 -27.23 -18.92
CA ASP A 42 34.31 -27.43 -19.98
C ASP A 42 33.40 -26.16 -20.15
N PRO A 43 33.08 -25.63 -21.37
CA PRO A 43 32.63 -24.24 -21.57
C PRO A 43 31.13 -23.93 -21.83
N TYR A 44 30.13 -24.83 -21.69
CA TYR A 44 28.79 -24.59 -22.27
C TYR A 44 27.51 -24.57 -21.39
N ILE A 45 27.57 -24.54 -20.06
CA ILE A 45 26.34 -24.41 -19.23
C ILE A 45 26.53 -23.42 -18.07
N ASN A 46 25.67 -22.39 -17.98
CA ASN A 46 25.76 -21.31 -17.00
C ASN A 46 24.47 -21.22 -16.16
N ILE A 47 24.38 -21.99 -15.07
CA ILE A 47 23.27 -21.92 -14.08
C ILE A 47 23.80 -21.18 -12.84
N LYS A 48 23.16 -20.06 -12.47
CA LYS A 48 23.47 -19.34 -11.22
C LYS A 48 22.73 -19.99 -10.03
N PRO A 49 23.35 -20.12 -8.84
CA PRO A 49 22.69 -20.67 -7.67
C PRO A 49 21.61 -19.71 -7.13
N LEU A 50 20.42 -20.24 -6.88
CA LEU A 50 19.32 -19.56 -6.20
C LEU A 50 19.55 -19.65 -4.68
N ILE A 51 19.63 -18.51 -3.99
CA ILE A 51 19.72 -18.47 -2.52
C ILE A 51 18.32 -18.19 -1.98
N ILE A 52 17.77 -19.12 -1.21
CA ILE A 52 16.44 -19.02 -0.60
C ILE A 52 16.60 -18.80 0.90
N HIS A 53 15.98 -17.74 1.45
CA HIS A 53 15.89 -17.53 2.88
C HIS A 53 14.73 -18.35 3.46
N VAL A 54 15.01 -19.24 4.41
CA VAL A 54 14.01 -20.11 5.03
C VAL A 54 13.83 -19.75 6.50
N GLY A 55 12.59 -19.43 6.89
CA GLY A 55 12.18 -19.25 8.27
C GLY A 55 11.36 -20.45 8.76
N VAL A 56 11.74 -21.03 9.91
CA VAL A 56 10.94 -22.07 10.58
C VAL A 56 9.81 -21.40 11.34
N LEU A 57 8.54 -21.71 11.02
CA LEU A 57 7.38 -21.04 11.61
C LEU A 57 6.78 -21.77 12.81
N SER A 58 6.69 -23.11 12.81
CA SER A 58 6.20 -23.86 13.99
C SER A 58 6.37 -25.39 13.85
N TRP A 59 6.37 -26.07 15.01
CA TRP A 59 6.22 -27.53 15.16
C TRP A 59 4.74 -27.89 15.26
N VAL A 60 4.27 -28.93 14.56
CA VAL A 60 2.82 -29.18 14.43
C VAL A 60 2.30 -30.38 15.25
N ASP A 61 3.08 -31.42 15.56
CA ASP A 61 2.64 -32.48 16.49
C ASP A 61 3.75 -33.45 16.96
N ALA A 62 3.36 -34.45 17.77
CA ALA A 62 4.18 -35.54 18.31
C ALA A 62 4.65 -36.58 17.26
N ALA A 63 4.45 -36.32 15.96
CA ALA A 63 4.95 -37.12 14.85
C ALA A 63 6.04 -36.39 14.03
N ASP A 64 6.69 -35.38 14.63
CA ASP A 64 7.82 -34.63 14.06
C ASP A 64 7.52 -33.98 12.68
N ARG A 65 6.28 -33.51 12.49
CA ARG A 65 5.87 -32.76 11.29
C ARG A 65 6.07 -31.26 11.49
N PHE A 66 6.71 -30.60 10.53
CA PHE A 66 7.00 -29.16 10.54
C PHE A 66 6.44 -28.45 9.30
N VAL A 67 6.15 -27.15 9.43
CA VAL A 67 5.73 -26.28 8.31
C VAL A 67 6.74 -25.14 8.15
N LEU A 68 7.34 -25.06 6.95
CA LEU A 68 8.23 -23.98 6.53
C LEU A 68 7.44 -23.01 5.63
N SER A 69 7.60 -21.70 5.85
CA SER A 69 7.22 -20.70 4.85
C SER A 69 8.47 -20.22 4.15
N ILE A 70 8.39 -20.24 2.83
CA ILE A 70 9.44 -19.81 1.92
C ILE A 70 8.76 -18.85 0.95
N ASP A 71 9.29 -17.64 0.81
CA ASP A 71 8.77 -16.66 -0.14
C ASP A 71 8.83 -17.27 -1.56
N GLY A 72 7.66 -17.42 -2.20
CA GLY A 72 7.53 -17.91 -3.58
C GLY A 72 7.47 -19.44 -3.78
N ALA A 73 7.33 -20.26 -2.72
CA ALA A 73 7.21 -21.71 -2.85
C ALA A 73 6.01 -22.30 -2.09
N ARG A 74 5.43 -23.38 -2.61
CA ARG A 74 4.36 -24.15 -1.95
C ARG A 74 4.92 -25.47 -1.42
N CYS A 75 4.77 -25.72 -0.12
CA CYS A 75 5.11 -27.02 0.47
C CYS A 75 4.07 -28.06 0.01
N LEU A 76 4.52 -29.13 -0.64
CA LEU A 76 3.65 -30.22 -1.11
C LEU A 76 3.51 -31.32 -0.05
N SER A 77 4.61 -31.71 0.60
CA SER A 77 4.61 -32.66 1.71
C SER A 77 5.93 -32.62 2.50
N GLY A 78 5.92 -33.08 3.75
CA GLY A 78 7.13 -33.18 4.60
C GLY A 78 7.05 -34.31 5.63
N THR A 79 8.14 -35.06 5.75
CA THR A 79 8.42 -35.99 6.87
C THR A 79 9.77 -35.62 7.49
N GLY A 80 10.09 -36.12 8.69
CA GLY A 80 11.26 -35.72 9.48
C GLY A 80 12.62 -35.72 8.76
N ASP A 81 12.75 -36.45 7.64
CA ASP A 81 13.99 -36.62 6.90
C ASP A 81 13.94 -36.04 5.46
N ALA A 82 12.79 -35.59 4.98
CA ALA A 82 12.63 -35.12 3.58
C ALA A 82 11.50 -34.10 3.40
N LEU A 83 11.76 -33.08 2.59
CA LEU A 83 10.79 -32.05 2.21
C LEU A 83 10.66 -31.98 0.67
N GLU A 84 9.43 -31.98 0.17
CA GLU A 84 9.15 -31.72 -1.25
C GLU A 84 8.48 -30.35 -1.43
N LEU A 85 9.13 -29.52 -2.25
CA LEU A 85 8.70 -28.15 -2.54
C LEU A 85 8.39 -27.99 -4.03
N ASP A 86 7.28 -27.33 -4.31
CA ASP A 86 7.01 -26.75 -5.63
C ASP A 86 7.49 -25.30 -5.62
N VAL A 87 8.49 -25.00 -6.47
CA VAL A 87 9.10 -23.67 -6.56
C VAL A 87 8.76 -23.08 -7.93
N VAL A 88 8.04 -21.94 -7.92
CA VAL A 88 7.70 -21.22 -9.13
C VAL A 88 8.85 -20.28 -9.48
N LEU A 89 9.63 -20.65 -10.49
CA LEU A 89 10.83 -19.88 -10.89
C LEU A 89 10.47 -18.68 -11.80
N ASN A 90 9.32 -18.74 -12.50
CA ASN A 90 8.70 -17.68 -13.31
C ASN A 90 7.23 -18.08 -13.64
N PRO A 91 6.28 -17.17 -13.92
CA PRO A 91 4.90 -17.48 -14.33
C PRO A 91 4.67 -18.55 -15.41
N SER A 92 5.69 -18.97 -16.16
CA SER A 92 5.61 -20.00 -17.21
C SER A 92 6.41 -21.28 -16.95
N ARG A 93 7.09 -21.42 -15.79
CA ARG A 93 7.84 -22.65 -15.43
C ARG A 93 7.73 -22.97 -13.93
N SER A 94 7.27 -24.19 -13.63
CA SER A 94 7.40 -24.82 -12.31
C SER A 94 8.45 -25.92 -12.35
N ALA A 95 9.19 -26.10 -11.25
CA ALA A 95 10.14 -27.18 -11.10
C ALA A 95 10.00 -27.79 -9.70
N LEU A 96 9.96 -29.13 -9.66
CA LEU A 96 9.85 -29.87 -8.42
C LEU A 96 11.24 -30.11 -7.83
N TYR A 97 11.44 -29.64 -6.59
CA TYR A 97 12.68 -29.84 -5.85
C TYR A 97 12.44 -30.74 -4.64
N ARG A 98 13.31 -31.74 -4.49
CA ARG A 98 13.40 -32.53 -3.26
C ARG A 98 14.61 -32.08 -2.47
N ILE A 99 14.36 -31.78 -1.21
CA ILE A 99 15.38 -31.37 -0.26
C ILE A 99 15.55 -32.50 0.74
N GLU A 100 16.76 -33.07 0.77
CA GLU A 100 17.19 -34.01 1.80
C GLU A 100 17.90 -33.20 2.90
N THR A 101 17.44 -33.33 4.13
CA THR A 101 18.04 -32.65 5.28
C THR A 101 18.71 -33.69 6.18
N ASP A 102 20.02 -33.59 6.39
CA ASP A 102 20.73 -34.37 7.42
C ASP A 102 20.41 -33.77 8.81
N LEU A 103 19.27 -34.14 9.38
CA LEU A 103 18.82 -33.71 10.71
C LEU A 103 19.30 -34.71 11.78
N GLN A 104 20.49 -34.49 12.36
CA GLN A 104 20.88 -35.17 13.61
C GLN A 104 20.49 -34.31 14.82
N LEU A 105 19.41 -34.68 15.50
CA LEU A 105 18.96 -34.02 16.72
C LEU A 105 19.75 -34.54 17.94
N SER A 106 20.62 -33.71 18.51
CA SER A 106 21.12 -33.91 19.87
C SER A 106 21.12 -32.61 20.68
N GLY A 107 20.35 -32.60 21.77
CA GLY A 107 20.52 -31.67 22.91
C GLY A 107 19.77 -30.34 22.82
N ALA A 108 19.02 -30.04 23.89
CA ALA A 108 18.18 -28.86 24.03
C ALA A 108 19.00 -27.57 24.26
N THR A 109 19.24 -26.76 23.21
CA THR A 109 19.46 -25.30 23.27
C THR A 109 19.39 -24.66 21.87
N PHE A 110 18.91 -23.40 21.82
CA PHE A 110 18.51 -22.60 20.64
C PHE A 110 19.59 -22.26 19.58
N ARG A 111 19.08 -21.89 18.38
CA ARG A 111 19.71 -21.19 17.22
C ARG A 111 20.75 -21.97 16.40
N GLN A 112 20.31 -22.50 15.27
CA GLN A 112 21.17 -22.77 14.11
C GLN A 112 20.55 -22.14 12.86
N ALA A 113 21.37 -21.43 12.08
CA ALA A 113 21.06 -21.06 10.72
C ALA A 113 21.33 -22.27 9.83
N TYR A 114 20.34 -22.71 9.07
CA TYR A 114 20.48 -23.85 8.17
C TYR A 114 20.90 -23.36 6.78
N SER A 115 22.01 -23.88 6.27
CA SER A 115 22.35 -23.76 4.86
C SER A 115 21.67 -24.90 4.09
N LEU A 116 20.63 -24.59 3.34
CA LEU A 116 19.94 -25.56 2.48
C LEU A 116 20.74 -25.76 1.18
N ARG A 117 21.04 -27.02 0.85
CA ARG A 117 21.57 -27.41 -0.46
C ARG A 117 20.40 -27.91 -1.30
N LEU A 118 20.06 -27.19 -2.36
CA LEU A 118 19.11 -27.67 -3.35
C LEU A 118 19.81 -28.73 -4.20
N ASN A 119 19.30 -29.96 -4.15
CA ASN A 119 19.69 -30.99 -5.12
C ASN A 119 18.99 -30.73 -6.46
N SER A 120 19.56 -31.26 -7.54
CA SER A 120 19.08 -31.09 -8.92
C SER A 120 17.56 -31.32 -9.07
N PRO A 121 16.87 -30.61 -9.97
CA PRO A 121 15.42 -30.74 -10.17
C PRO A 121 15.04 -32.19 -10.48
N LEU A 122 13.93 -32.67 -9.88
CA LEU A 122 13.50 -34.07 -10.01
C LEU A 122 12.87 -34.36 -11.38
N MET A 123 12.19 -33.37 -12.01
CA MET A 123 11.72 -33.41 -13.39
C MET A 123 11.45 -31.98 -13.90
N ASP A 124 11.89 -31.68 -15.12
CA ASP A 124 11.37 -30.55 -15.91
C ASP A 124 9.97 -30.94 -16.43
N ALA A 125 8.94 -30.19 -16.05
CA ALA A 125 7.64 -30.33 -16.69
C ALA A 125 7.76 -29.90 -18.16
N LYS A 126 7.50 -30.82 -19.08
CA LYS A 126 7.54 -30.57 -20.53
C LYS A 126 6.62 -29.41 -20.90
N THR A 127 7.21 -28.30 -21.31
CA THR A 127 6.58 -27.25 -22.11
C THR A 127 6.28 -27.80 -23.51
N GLU A 128 5.01 -27.77 -23.93
CA GLU A 128 4.64 -27.88 -25.34
C GLU A 128 5.25 -26.68 -26.11
N GLU A 129 5.91 -27.00 -27.22
CA GLU A 129 6.67 -26.08 -28.06
C GLU A 129 5.78 -25.02 -28.70
N LEU A 130 6.03 -23.74 -28.40
CA LEU A 130 5.80 -22.63 -29.33
C LEU A 130 7.16 -22.15 -29.82
N SER A 131 7.40 -22.35 -31.11
CA SER A 131 8.65 -22.12 -31.84
C SER A 131 9.21 -20.70 -31.65
N GLU A 132 10.38 -20.58 -31.03
CA GLU A 132 11.23 -19.39 -31.08
C GLU A 132 12.21 -19.49 -32.26
N GLY A 133 12.12 -18.52 -33.16
CA GLY A 133 13.15 -18.26 -34.17
C GLY A 133 14.36 -17.61 -33.51
N VAL A 134 15.50 -18.30 -33.57
CA VAL A 134 16.80 -17.90 -33.03
C VAL A 134 17.35 -16.68 -33.76
N CYS A 135 17.82 -15.67 -33.01
CA CYS A 135 18.79 -14.69 -33.51
C CYS A 135 20.02 -14.71 -32.59
N SER A 136 21.16 -15.14 -33.14
CA SER A 136 22.46 -15.23 -32.47
C SER A 136 23.16 -13.86 -32.49
N SER A 137 23.62 -13.44 -31.31
CA SER A 137 24.25 -12.15 -31.06
C SER A 137 25.71 -12.10 -31.57
N ILE A 138 26.02 -11.07 -32.36
CA ILE A 138 27.36 -10.44 -32.39
C ILE A 138 27.24 -9.14 -31.58
N ALA A 139 28.24 -8.88 -30.75
CA ALA A 139 28.28 -7.79 -29.78
C ALA A 139 28.04 -6.40 -30.39
N GLY A 140 27.11 -5.65 -29.79
CA GLY A 140 26.93 -4.21 -30.04
C GLY A 140 25.62 -3.83 -30.70
N GLU A 141 24.47 -4.20 -30.13
CA GLU A 141 23.17 -3.56 -30.38
C GLU A 141 22.21 -3.91 -29.24
N SER A 142 21.42 -2.92 -28.79
CA SER A 142 20.42 -3.09 -27.75
C SER A 142 19.38 -4.13 -28.17
N CYS A 143 19.16 -5.14 -27.33
CA CYS A 143 18.04 -6.06 -27.51
C CYS A 143 16.73 -5.34 -27.11
N THR A 144 16.28 -4.40 -27.93
CA THR A 144 14.95 -3.82 -27.87
C THR A 144 14.04 -4.67 -28.75
N ILE A 145 13.26 -5.55 -28.14
CA ILE A 145 11.98 -5.89 -28.75
C ILE A 145 11.12 -4.63 -28.57
N ASP A 146 11.27 -3.68 -29.49
CA ASP A 146 10.47 -2.45 -29.54
C ASP A 146 9.07 -2.85 -30.00
N GLN A 147 8.26 -3.38 -29.08
CA GLN A 147 6.85 -3.59 -29.34
C GLN A 147 6.21 -2.21 -29.42
N GLN A 148 5.93 -1.77 -30.65
CA GLN A 148 5.16 -0.56 -30.94
C GLN A 148 3.93 -0.50 -30.03
N GLN A 149 3.87 0.52 -29.17
CA GLN A 149 2.79 0.71 -28.20
C GLN A 149 1.66 1.51 -28.86
N ASP A 150 0.40 1.15 -28.60
CA ASP A 150 -0.73 1.93 -29.10
C ASP A 150 -0.89 3.23 -28.31
N VAL A 151 -0.71 3.14 -26.99
CA VAL A 151 -0.85 4.27 -26.06
C VAL A 151 0.23 4.22 -24.99
N VAL A 152 0.82 5.39 -24.69
CA VAL A 152 1.68 5.57 -23.50
C VAL A 152 0.98 6.50 -22.52
N VAL A 153 0.73 6.00 -21.31
CA VAL A 153 0.13 6.76 -20.21
C VAL A 153 1.24 7.24 -19.27
N THR A 154 1.24 8.53 -18.94
CA THR A 154 2.10 9.12 -17.93
C THR A 154 1.24 9.54 -16.74
N ILE A 155 1.51 8.97 -15.56
CA ILE A 155 0.78 9.27 -14.33
C ILE A 155 1.65 10.12 -13.41
N TYR A 156 1.17 11.28 -12.97
CA TYR A 156 1.84 12.08 -11.94
C TYR A 156 1.30 11.68 -10.57
N SER A 157 2.17 11.28 -9.64
CA SER A 157 1.76 10.78 -8.32
C SER A 157 2.53 11.39 -7.15
N TYR A 158 1.88 11.50 -5.99
CA TYR A 158 2.50 11.87 -4.72
C TYR A 158 1.75 11.29 -3.53
N ASP A 159 2.37 10.33 -2.82
CA ASP A 159 1.92 9.72 -1.56
C ASP A 159 0.44 9.27 -1.50
N ARG A 160 -0.10 8.81 -2.64
CA ARG A 160 -1.48 8.31 -2.77
C ARG A 160 -1.53 6.92 -3.41
N PRO A 161 -0.88 5.92 -2.82
CA PRO A 161 -0.77 4.57 -3.39
C PRO A 161 -2.13 3.89 -3.64
N ARG A 162 -3.15 4.18 -2.82
CA ARG A 162 -4.50 3.58 -2.97
C ARG A 162 -5.25 4.15 -4.18
N HIS A 163 -5.18 5.47 -4.39
CA HIS A 163 -5.74 6.09 -5.60
C HIS A 163 -4.98 5.65 -6.86
N LEU A 164 -3.64 5.67 -6.80
CA LEU A 164 -2.79 5.19 -7.89
C LEU A 164 -3.09 3.75 -8.27
N LEU A 165 -3.28 2.86 -7.29
CA LEU A 165 -3.62 1.46 -7.53
C LEU A 165 -4.96 1.34 -8.28
N LEU A 166 -5.99 2.06 -7.86
CA LEU A 166 -7.31 2.04 -8.52
C LEU A 166 -7.23 2.57 -9.96
N LEU A 167 -6.44 3.61 -10.22
CA LEU A 167 -6.21 4.10 -11.57
C LEU A 167 -5.47 3.07 -12.44
N LEU A 168 -4.45 2.39 -11.90
CA LEU A 168 -3.74 1.33 -12.62
C LEU A 168 -4.66 0.12 -12.93
N GLU A 169 -5.58 -0.21 -12.01
CA GLU A 169 -6.61 -1.22 -12.23
C GLU A 169 -7.61 -0.80 -13.31
N ASP A 170 -8.03 0.48 -13.34
CA ASP A 170 -8.85 1.04 -14.41
C ASP A 170 -8.12 0.99 -15.77
N ILE A 171 -6.88 1.47 -15.85
CA ILE A 171 -6.08 1.43 -17.08
C ILE A 171 -5.94 -0.01 -17.58
N THR A 172 -5.69 -0.94 -16.66
CA THR A 172 -5.58 -2.37 -16.97
C THR A 172 -6.87 -2.88 -17.60
N ARG A 173 -8.00 -2.66 -16.94
CA ARG A 173 -9.32 -3.09 -17.41
C ARG A 173 -9.66 -2.50 -18.78
N GLU A 174 -9.45 -1.19 -18.96
CA GLU A 174 -9.81 -0.49 -20.18
C GLU A 174 -8.86 -0.82 -21.35
N ALA A 175 -7.57 -1.05 -21.08
CA ALA A 175 -6.61 -1.49 -22.09
C ALA A 175 -6.96 -2.90 -22.61
N ASP A 176 -7.24 -3.83 -21.68
CA ASP A 176 -7.64 -5.19 -22.02
C ASP A 176 -8.97 -5.21 -22.78
N ARG A 177 -9.96 -4.43 -22.32
CA ARG A 177 -11.26 -4.29 -23.00
C ARG A 177 -11.11 -3.74 -24.43
N ALA A 178 -10.19 -2.80 -24.63
CA ALA A 178 -9.94 -2.16 -25.91
C ALA A 178 -8.96 -2.93 -26.83
N GLU A 179 -8.35 -4.02 -26.34
CA GLU A 179 -7.31 -4.79 -27.01
C GLU A 179 -6.09 -3.93 -27.42
N LEU A 180 -5.71 -2.97 -26.57
CA LEU A 180 -4.60 -2.04 -26.84
C LEU A 180 -3.33 -2.43 -26.08
N LYS A 181 -2.18 -2.25 -26.74
CA LYS A 181 -0.87 -2.28 -26.09
C LYS A 181 -0.63 -0.95 -25.39
N VAL A 182 -0.84 -0.95 -24.08
CA VAL A 182 -0.64 0.23 -23.24
C VAL A 182 0.62 0.09 -22.39
N HIS A 183 1.45 1.12 -22.40
CA HIS A 183 2.57 1.28 -21.48
C HIS A 183 2.29 2.39 -20.48
N VAL A 184 2.65 2.19 -19.22
CA VAL A 184 2.46 3.19 -18.15
C VAL A 184 3.81 3.59 -17.57
N ASN A 185 4.03 4.91 -17.47
CA ASN A 185 5.10 5.54 -16.70
C ASN A 185 4.48 6.27 -15.50
N VAL A 186 4.73 5.78 -14.28
CA VAL A 186 4.41 6.52 -13.06
C VAL A 186 5.57 7.45 -12.72
N ILE A 187 5.29 8.74 -12.58
CA ILE A 187 6.23 9.80 -12.21
C ILE A 187 5.88 10.26 -10.79
N ASP A 188 6.60 9.69 -9.82
CA ASP A 188 6.40 9.92 -8.40
C ASP A 188 7.23 11.11 -7.87
N ASP A 189 6.60 12.00 -7.11
CA ASP A 189 7.25 13.18 -6.50
C ASP A 189 7.88 12.87 -5.12
N ASN A 190 8.78 11.88 -5.08
CA ASN A 190 9.58 11.51 -3.90
C ASN A 190 8.78 10.84 -2.76
N SER A 191 7.93 9.86 -3.06
CA SER A 191 7.17 9.10 -2.05
C SER A 191 7.89 7.84 -1.54
N ILE A 192 8.87 7.31 -2.29
CA ILE A 192 9.65 6.11 -1.92
C ILE A 192 11.03 6.51 -1.37
N ASP A 193 11.16 6.43 -0.05
CA ASP A 193 12.30 6.94 0.74
C ASP A 193 13.62 6.17 0.59
N CYS A 194 13.59 4.99 -0.02
CA CYS A 194 14.79 4.23 -0.37
C CYS A 194 15.34 4.50 -1.78
N VAL A 195 14.60 5.20 -2.65
CA VAL A 195 15.17 5.66 -3.94
C VAL A 195 16.01 6.91 -3.68
N TYR A 196 15.42 7.83 -2.92
CA TYR A 196 16.04 9.04 -2.42
C TYR A 196 15.47 9.35 -1.03
N PRO A 197 16.26 9.92 -0.10
CA PRO A 197 15.77 10.26 1.22
C PRO A 197 14.50 11.13 1.15
N ALA A 198 13.49 10.79 1.93
CA ALA A 198 12.25 11.57 1.98
C ALA A 198 12.55 13.02 2.35
N GLN A 199 12.09 13.96 1.53
CA GLN A 199 12.17 15.39 1.80
C GLN A 199 10.81 15.93 2.19
N HIS A 200 10.71 16.50 3.39
CA HIS A 200 9.46 17.07 3.88
C HIS A 200 9.14 18.42 3.25
N ASP A 201 10.18 19.18 2.90
CA ASP A 201 10.07 20.51 2.31
C ASP A 201 10.18 20.44 0.78
N ASN A 202 9.46 21.34 0.11
CA ASN A 202 9.63 21.54 -1.32
C ASN A 202 11.01 22.12 -1.58
N VAL A 203 11.73 21.61 -2.58
CA VAL A 203 12.98 22.25 -3.02
C VAL A 203 12.66 23.50 -3.83
N TYR A 204 13.36 24.60 -3.50
CA TYR A 204 13.22 25.87 -4.21
C TYR A 204 14.28 26.03 -5.30
N ASP A 205 13.94 26.79 -6.34
CA ASP A 205 14.76 26.97 -7.54
C ASP A 205 16.16 27.57 -7.29
N SER A 206 16.43 28.12 -6.10
CA SER A 206 17.77 28.60 -5.73
C SER A 206 18.79 27.49 -5.49
N ASP A 207 18.33 26.24 -5.33
CA ASP A 207 19.09 25.21 -4.62
C ASP A 207 19.59 24.04 -5.52
N SER A 208 19.32 24.04 -6.83
CA SER A 208 19.62 22.87 -7.69
C SER A 208 20.27 23.21 -9.05
N LYS A 209 21.12 22.28 -9.52
CA LYS A 209 21.58 22.22 -10.91
C LYS A 209 20.57 21.38 -11.72
N TYR A 210 20.28 21.77 -12.95
CA TYR A 210 19.39 21.04 -13.87
C TYR A 210 20.02 19.70 -14.29
N GLU A 211 19.89 18.66 -13.46
CA GLU A 211 20.31 17.29 -13.77
C GLU A 211 19.10 16.36 -13.99
N ASN A 212 19.35 15.12 -14.41
CA ASN A 212 18.31 14.09 -14.48
C ASN A 212 17.92 13.69 -13.05
N ASP A 213 16.69 14.04 -12.66
CA ASP A 213 16.20 13.88 -11.28
C ASP A 213 15.29 12.65 -11.11
N LEU A 214 15.06 11.88 -12.16
CA LEU A 214 14.24 10.66 -12.12
C LEU A 214 15.10 9.41 -12.09
N ARG A 215 14.75 8.47 -11.22
CA ARG A 215 15.34 7.13 -11.18
C ARG A 215 14.23 6.08 -11.30
N GLU A 216 14.39 5.15 -12.24
CA GLU A 216 13.52 3.97 -12.34
C GLU A 216 13.69 3.12 -11.08
N PHE A 217 12.58 2.66 -10.52
CA PHE A 217 12.53 1.76 -9.37
C PHE A 217 11.69 0.54 -9.71
N SER A 218 12.16 -0.64 -9.30
CA SER A 218 11.40 -1.89 -9.41
C SER A 218 11.53 -2.69 -8.13
N ILE A 219 10.59 -3.63 -7.91
CA ILE A 219 10.56 -4.46 -6.71
C ILE A 219 11.85 -5.28 -6.52
N ASP A 220 12.47 -5.73 -7.62
CA ASP A 220 13.72 -6.51 -7.62
C ASP A 220 14.97 -5.67 -7.29
N GLN A 221 14.92 -4.36 -7.52
CA GLN A 221 15.98 -3.44 -7.08
C GLN A 221 15.91 -3.18 -5.57
N GLY A 222 14.74 -3.35 -4.96
CA GLY A 222 14.54 -3.20 -3.52
C GLY A 222 15.14 -4.32 -2.67
N SER A 223 15.39 -5.51 -3.25
CA SER A 223 15.99 -6.65 -2.55
C SER A 223 17.51 -6.75 -2.74
N SER A 224 18.06 -6.11 -3.77
CA SER A 224 19.44 -6.35 -4.21
C SER A 224 20.38 -5.15 -4.12
N GLN A 225 19.88 -3.91 -3.96
CA GLN A 225 20.72 -2.74 -4.25
C GLN A 225 21.05 -1.77 -3.10
N PHE A 226 20.51 -1.89 -1.88
CA PHE A 226 20.99 -1.06 -0.77
C PHE A 226 20.85 -1.74 0.60
N ASP A 227 21.87 -1.58 1.44
CA ASP A 227 21.85 -1.75 2.91
C ASP A 227 20.84 -0.81 3.63
N LEU A 228 19.89 -0.22 2.90
CA LEU A 228 18.91 0.75 3.38
C LEU A 228 17.55 0.06 3.55
N ILE A 229 17.06 0.03 4.79
CA ILE A 229 15.66 -0.28 5.10
C ILE A 229 14.80 0.71 4.30
N CYS A 230 13.77 0.22 3.60
CA CYS A 230 12.80 1.04 2.87
C CYS A 230 11.42 1.04 3.57
N PRO A 231 11.19 1.93 4.55
CA PRO A 231 9.92 2.00 5.26
C PRO A 231 8.70 2.28 4.36
N SER A 232 8.86 3.00 3.25
CA SER A 232 7.76 3.26 2.31
C SER A 232 7.47 2.10 1.36
N LEU A 233 8.37 1.12 1.19
CA LEU A 233 8.16 0.03 0.22
C LEU A 233 6.89 -0.80 0.48
N PRO A 234 6.56 -1.21 1.73
CA PRO A 234 5.32 -1.92 2.01
C PRO A 234 4.06 -1.16 1.56
N ARG A 235 4.09 0.19 1.61
CA ARG A 235 2.98 1.06 1.21
C ARG A 235 2.72 1.04 -0.32
N PHE A 236 3.77 0.86 -1.12
CA PHE A 236 3.68 0.80 -2.59
C PHE A 236 3.71 -0.61 -3.17
N ARG A 237 3.77 -1.66 -2.34
CA ARG A 237 3.94 -3.05 -2.81
C ARG A 237 2.93 -3.46 -3.89
N ARG A 238 1.62 -3.25 -3.65
CA ARG A 238 0.56 -3.59 -4.63
C ARG A 238 0.70 -2.83 -5.96
N VAL A 239 1.11 -1.55 -5.90
CA VAL A 239 1.39 -0.72 -7.08
C VAL A 239 2.58 -1.29 -7.86
N LEU A 240 3.66 -1.63 -7.19
CA LEU A 240 4.86 -2.17 -7.84
C LEU A 240 4.62 -3.57 -8.44
N GLU A 241 3.77 -4.38 -7.81
CA GLU A 241 3.37 -5.69 -8.33
C GLU A 241 2.57 -5.57 -9.64
N ILE A 242 1.58 -4.68 -9.73
CA ILE A 242 0.81 -4.48 -10.98
C ILE A 242 1.71 -3.91 -12.08
N LEU A 243 2.60 -2.97 -11.75
CA LEU A 243 3.55 -2.42 -12.71
C LEU A 243 4.50 -3.49 -13.23
N GLY A 244 5.06 -4.32 -12.34
CA GLY A 244 5.95 -5.43 -12.70
C GLY A 244 5.28 -6.46 -13.61
N ARG A 245 4.05 -6.88 -13.30
CA ARG A 245 3.28 -7.85 -14.11
C ARG A 245 3.01 -7.36 -15.54
N ARG A 246 2.88 -6.04 -15.73
CA ARG A 246 2.58 -5.41 -17.02
C ARG A 246 3.82 -4.84 -17.73
N ASN A 247 5.02 -5.01 -17.16
CA ASN A 247 6.25 -4.36 -17.62
C ASN A 247 6.10 -2.83 -17.77
N TRP A 248 5.36 -2.22 -16.85
CA TRP A 248 5.22 -0.78 -16.69
C TRP A 248 6.28 -0.25 -15.73
N LYS A 249 6.52 1.07 -15.76
CA LYS A 249 7.66 1.69 -15.09
C LYS A 249 7.22 2.62 -13.97
N PHE A 250 7.97 2.58 -12.89
CA PHE A 250 7.89 3.53 -11.78
C PHE A 250 9.17 4.37 -11.74
N PHE A 251 9.04 5.68 -11.80
CA PHE A 251 10.14 6.62 -11.66
C PHE A 251 9.93 7.48 -10.43
N SER A 252 10.88 7.50 -9.51
CA SER A 252 10.83 8.40 -8.35
C SER A 252 11.76 9.59 -8.56
N SER A 253 11.28 10.75 -8.13
CA SER A 253 12.01 12.01 -8.12
C SER A 253 13.03 12.06 -6.99
N ARG A 254 14.19 12.65 -7.30
CA ARG A 254 15.26 12.93 -6.33
C ARG A 254 14.81 13.82 -5.18
N GLU A 255 14.00 14.79 -5.53
CA GLU A 255 13.55 15.86 -4.65
C GLU A 255 12.05 15.99 -4.79
N ARG A 256 11.42 16.52 -3.73
CA ARG A 256 10.01 16.89 -3.78
C ARG A 256 9.87 18.23 -4.48
N HIS A 257 9.31 18.21 -5.68
CA HIS A 257 9.15 19.40 -6.52
C HIS A 257 7.99 20.28 -6.03
N GLY A 258 6.90 19.65 -5.60
CA GLY A 258 5.70 20.33 -5.15
C GLY A 258 5.20 21.42 -6.11
N LYS A 259 4.45 22.39 -5.59
CA LYS A 259 3.80 23.44 -6.40
C LYS A 259 4.76 24.24 -7.28
N LYS A 260 5.93 24.60 -6.75
CA LYS A 260 6.82 25.59 -7.37
C LYS A 260 7.75 24.99 -8.44
N ARG A 261 8.14 23.71 -8.31
CA ARG A 261 8.99 23.02 -9.29
C ARG A 261 8.25 21.94 -10.09
N TYR A 262 6.93 21.85 -9.99
CA TYR A 262 6.14 20.92 -10.80
C TYR A 262 6.42 21.01 -12.31
N TRP A 263 6.75 22.20 -12.83
CA TRP A 263 7.19 22.36 -14.23
C TRP A 263 8.44 21.51 -14.57
N HIS A 264 9.33 21.30 -13.60
CA HIS A 264 10.53 20.49 -13.77
C HIS A 264 10.18 19.01 -13.81
N GLN A 265 9.28 18.56 -12.94
CA GLN A 265 8.76 17.18 -12.98
C GLN A 265 8.13 16.87 -14.34
N VAL A 266 7.29 17.77 -14.87
CA VAL A 266 6.70 17.66 -16.22
C VAL A 266 7.79 17.66 -17.30
N ALA A 267 8.83 18.50 -17.16
CA ALA A 267 9.96 18.53 -18.08
C ALA A 267 10.72 17.19 -18.12
N GLN A 268 10.93 16.55 -16.96
CA GLN A 268 11.59 15.24 -16.87
C GLN A 268 10.70 14.13 -17.45
N ALA A 269 9.41 14.15 -17.14
CA ALA A 269 8.43 13.21 -17.68
C ALA A 269 8.39 13.25 -19.22
N HIS A 270 8.34 14.45 -19.82
CA HIS A 270 8.38 14.61 -21.27
C HIS A 270 9.69 14.08 -21.90
N ARG A 271 10.84 14.20 -21.22
CA ARG A 271 12.12 13.69 -21.73
C ARG A 271 12.12 12.16 -21.83
N LEU A 272 11.48 11.47 -20.88
CA LEU A 272 11.33 10.01 -20.92
C LEU A 272 10.55 9.52 -22.15
N LEU A 273 9.68 10.38 -22.70
CA LEU A 273 8.87 10.05 -23.88
C LEU A 273 9.63 10.24 -25.20
N LYS A 274 10.84 10.80 -25.16
CA LYS A 274 11.62 11.07 -26.37
C LYS A 274 12.05 9.77 -27.04
N GLY A 275 11.68 9.62 -28.31
CA GLY A 275 12.03 8.45 -29.11
C GLY A 275 11.07 7.26 -28.97
N ILE A 276 10.07 7.33 -28.08
CA ILE A 276 9.05 6.29 -27.97
C ILE A 276 8.11 6.36 -29.18
N GLN A 277 7.97 5.25 -29.89
CA GLN A 277 7.03 5.12 -31.01
C GLN A 277 5.66 4.67 -30.50
N THR A 278 4.72 5.62 -30.45
CA THR A 278 3.33 5.34 -30.09
C THR A 278 2.37 6.26 -30.84
N ARG A 279 1.11 5.84 -30.92
CA ARG A 279 0.06 6.62 -31.58
C ARG A 279 -0.43 7.75 -30.68
N PHE A 280 -0.58 7.50 -29.39
CA PHE A 280 -1.14 8.45 -28.44
C PHE A 280 -0.34 8.49 -27.13
N PHE A 281 -0.26 9.69 -26.57
CA PHE A 281 0.19 9.93 -25.21
C PHE A 281 -1.00 10.42 -24.39
N VAL A 282 -1.15 9.87 -23.17
CA VAL A 282 -2.20 10.26 -22.23
C VAL A 282 -1.53 10.66 -20.92
N PHE A 283 -1.92 11.78 -20.34
CA PHE A 283 -1.39 12.29 -19.08
C PHE A 283 -2.49 12.30 -18.04
N LEU A 284 -2.29 11.67 -16.89
CA LEU A 284 -3.28 11.54 -15.82
C LEU A 284 -2.66 11.85 -14.44
N PRO A 285 -3.38 12.51 -13.53
CA PRO A 285 -3.12 12.49 -12.09
C PRO A 285 -3.39 11.11 -11.49
N ASP A 286 -2.83 10.83 -10.32
CA ASP A 286 -3.04 9.56 -9.60
C ASP A 286 -4.43 9.40 -8.97
N ASP A 287 -5.20 10.48 -8.86
CA ASP A 287 -6.54 10.54 -8.28
C ASP A 287 -7.66 10.63 -9.32
N ASP A 288 -7.36 10.25 -10.57
CA ASP A 288 -8.35 10.04 -11.62
C ASP A 288 -8.92 8.62 -11.58
N ARG A 289 -10.19 8.51 -11.96
CA ARG A 289 -10.87 7.25 -12.29
C ARG A 289 -11.37 7.31 -13.72
N LEU A 290 -11.31 6.20 -14.44
CA LEU A 290 -11.67 6.15 -15.86
C LEU A 290 -13.12 5.72 -16.06
N CYS A 291 -13.80 6.31 -17.04
CA CYS A 291 -15.09 5.82 -17.49
C CYS A 291 -14.97 4.46 -18.20
N GLU A 292 -16.10 3.80 -18.43
CA GLU A 292 -16.17 2.61 -19.27
C GLU A 292 -15.81 2.91 -20.73
N ASP A 293 -15.08 2.01 -21.38
CA ASP A 293 -14.56 2.12 -22.75
C ASP A 293 -13.69 3.36 -22.97
N PHE A 294 -12.97 3.79 -21.93
CA PHE A 294 -12.19 5.03 -21.89
C PHE A 294 -11.31 5.25 -23.14
N PHE A 295 -10.44 4.29 -23.47
CA PHE A 295 -9.52 4.46 -24.59
C PHE A 295 -10.24 4.54 -25.94
N ARG A 296 -11.27 3.73 -26.16
CA ARG A 296 -12.07 3.76 -27.40
C ARG A 296 -12.76 5.12 -27.56
N LYS A 297 -13.38 5.62 -26.49
CA LYS A 297 -14.06 6.92 -26.49
C LYS A 297 -13.07 8.08 -26.71
N ALA A 298 -11.94 8.08 -26.02
CA ALA A 298 -10.91 9.12 -26.16
C ALA A 298 -10.30 9.13 -27.58
N ILE A 299 -9.96 7.96 -28.13
CA ILE A 299 -9.40 7.82 -29.48
C ILE A 299 -10.44 8.24 -30.53
N SER A 300 -11.69 7.79 -30.39
CA SER A 300 -12.77 8.17 -31.30
C SER A 300 -13.02 9.68 -31.30
N ALA A 301 -13.05 10.31 -30.12
CA ALA A 301 -13.17 11.76 -29.99
C ALA A 301 -12.00 12.49 -30.67
N TRP A 302 -10.77 11.99 -30.51
CA TRP A 302 -9.61 12.56 -31.19
C TRP A 302 -9.71 12.44 -32.72
N GLU A 303 -10.05 11.26 -33.23
CA GLU A 303 -10.13 10.97 -34.66
C GLU A 303 -11.17 11.82 -35.38
N GLN A 304 -12.29 12.13 -34.73
CA GLN A 304 -13.37 12.94 -35.28
C GLN A 304 -13.02 14.44 -35.43
N ILE A 305 -11.95 14.91 -34.80
CA ILE A 305 -11.48 16.29 -34.96
C ILE A 305 -10.83 16.44 -36.33
N THR A 306 -11.45 17.23 -37.20
CA THR A 306 -10.99 17.48 -38.58
C THR A 306 -9.88 18.54 -38.68
N ASP A 307 -9.61 19.28 -37.60
CA ASP A 307 -8.54 20.28 -37.55
C ASP A 307 -7.15 19.62 -37.63
N MET A 308 -6.44 19.86 -38.73
CA MET A 308 -5.07 19.39 -38.97
C MET A 308 -4.05 19.96 -37.98
N ASN A 309 -4.38 21.06 -37.30
CA ASN A 309 -3.57 21.70 -36.27
C ASN A 309 -3.95 21.28 -34.85
N LYS A 310 -4.84 20.29 -34.65
CA LYS A 310 -5.10 19.74 -33.33
C LYS A 310 -3.83 19.27 -32.62
N ALA A 311 -3.70 19.62 -31.35
CA ALA A 311 -2.54 19.34 -30.52
C ALA A 311 -2.90 18.63 -29.23
N SER A 312 -4.05 18.94 -28.62
CA SER A 312 -4.51 18.30 -27.39
C SER A 312 -6.01 18.05 -27.38
N LEU A 313 -6.42 17.02 -26.65
CA LEU A 313 -7.79 16.71 -26.27
C LEU A 313 -7.85 16.56 -24.75
N MET A 314 -8.44 17.53 -24.07
CA MET A 314 -8.80 17.44 -22.65
C MET A 314 -9.91 16.39 -22.47
N LEU A 315 -9.74 15.56 -21.44
CA LEU A 315 -10.58 14.41 -21.10
C LEU A 315 -11.44 14.65 -19.85
N HIS A 316 -11.08 15.65 -19.05
CA HIS A 316 -11.82 16.08 -17.87
C HIS A 316 -12.64 17.33 -18.17
N VAL A 317 -13.93 17.29 -17.84
CA VAL A 317 -14.83 18.44 -17.96
C VAL A 317 -15.06 19.03 -16.57
N GLU A 318 -14.63 20.28 -16.37
CA GLU A 318 -14.90 21.07 -15.16
C GLU A 318 -15.93 22.16 -15.49
N GLU A 319 -17.01 22.24 -14.71
CA GLU A 319 -18.21 22.99 -15.07
C GLU A 319 -17.95 24.47 -15.42
N LYS A 320 -17.12 25.17 -14.63
CA LYS A 320 -16.84 26.60 -14.82
C LYS A 320 -16.04 26.80 -16.10
N ARG A 321 -15.04 25.96 -16.33
CA ARG A 321 -14.14 26.03 -17.50
C ARG A 321 -14.76 25.53 -18.80
N ALA A 322 -15.83 24.75 -18.71
CA ALA A 322 -16.61 24.35 -19.88
C ALA A 322 -17.38 25.53 -20.52
N LYS A 323 -17.51 26.67 -19.81
CA LYS A 323 -18.34 27.82 -20.23
C LYS A 323 -17.53 29.10 -20.44
N GLU A 324 -16.35 29.21 -19.82
CA GLU A 324 -15.55 30.44 -19.79
C GLU A 324 -14.21 30.32 -20.51
N ALA A 325 -13.63 31.46 -20.88
CA ALA A 325 -12.26 31.50 -21.38
C ALA A 325 -11.27 31.31 -20.23
N VAL A 326 -10.24 30.48 -20.43
CA VAL A 326 -9.26 30.12 -19.39
C VAL A 326 -7.86 30.37 -19.94
N TRP A 327 -7.11 31.28 -19.30
CA TRP A 327 -5.73 31.71 -19.62
C TRP A 327 -5.49 32.33 -21.02
N THR A 328 -6.28 31.97 -22.02
CA THR A 328 -6.27 32.54 -23.37
C THR A 328 -7.63 33.18 -23.67
N PRO A 329 -7.76 34.02 -24.71
CA PRO A 329 -9.03 34.70 -24.99
C PRO A 329 -10.10 33.81 -25.62
N LEU A 330 -9.79 32.54 -25.92
CA LEU A 330 -10.73 31.62 -26.56
C LEU A 330 -11.73 31.05 -25.56
N LYS A 331 -13.02 31.28 -25.83
CA LYS A 331 -14.12 30.61 -25.15
C LYS A 331 -14.39 29.25 -25.78
N PRO A 332 -14.89 28.26 -25.02
CA PRO A 332 -15.34 26.98 -25.56
C PRO A 332 -16.38 27.16 -26.67
N VAL A 333 -16.17 26.52 -27.82
CA VAL A 333 -17.09 26.50 -28.96
C VAL A 333 -17.29 25.05 -29.40
N ARG A 334 -18.54 24.60 -29.51
CA ARG A 334 -18.83 23.23 -29.94
C ARG A 334 -18.47 23.04 -31.41
N GLU A 335 -17.71 21.98 -31.70
CA GLU A 335 -17.32 21.55 -33.05
C GLU A 335 -17.62 20.05 -33.20
N GLY A 336 -18.81 19.74 -33.69
CA GLY A 336 -19.29 18.35 -33.80
C GLY A 336 -19.40 17.67 -32.43
N HIS A 337 -18.55 16.65 -32.23
CA HIS A 337 -18.52 15.79 -31.04
C HIS A 337 -17.49 16.23 -29.98
N VAL A 338 -16.91 17.42 -30.13
CA VAL A 338 -15.99 18.02 -29.16
C VAL A 338 -16.29 19.51 -28.98
N TYR A 339 -15.62 20.14 -28.02
CA TYR A 339 -15.50 21.59 -27.93
C TYR A 339 -14.09 22.01 -28.32
N ARG A 340 -13.94 23.00 -29.19
CA ARG A 340 -12.70 23.77 -29.31
C ARG A 340 -12.58 24.67 -28.09
N ILE A 341 -11.43 24.61 -27.42
CA ILE A 341 -11.16 25.39 -26.20
C ILE A 341 -9.85 26.16 -26.30
N GLY A 342 -9.62 27.04 -25.33
CA GLY A 342 -8.44 27.87 -25.22
C GLY A 342 -7.37 27.38 -24.25
N TRP A 343 -7.53 26.19 -23.68
CA TRP A 343 -6.73 25.75 -22.55
C TRP A 343 -6.44 24.25 -22.58
N VAL A 344 -5.44 23.85 -21.82
CA VAL A 344 -5.07 22.47 -21.53
C VAL A 344 -4.40 22.45 -20.15
N GLU A 345 -4.67 21.42 -19.35
CA GLU A 345 -3.96 21.20 -18.09
C GLU A 345 -2.73 20.31 -18.30
N SER A 346 -1.90 20.14 -17.27
CA SER A 346 -0.73 19.26 -17.32
C SER A 346 -1.08 17.78 -17.11
N GLY A 347 -2.30 17.50 -16.64
CA GLY A 347 -2.93 16.19 -16.61
C GLY A 347 -4.28 16.24 -17.32
N ASN A 348 -4.92 15.09 -17.44
CA ASN A 348 -6.25 14.89 -18.03
C ASN A 348 -6.33 15.18 -19.52
N PHE A 349 -5.26 14.93 -20.29
CA PHE A 349 -5.29 15.15 -21.73
C PHE A 349 -4.62 14.04 -22.53
N LEU A 350 -5.09 13.91 -23.76
CA LEU A 350 -4.53 13.06 -24.82
C LEU A 350 -3.86 13.95 -25.87
N CYS A 351 -2.71 13.52 -26.38
CA CYS A 351 -2.05 14.14 -27.53
C CYS A 351 -1.30 13.11 -28.39
N THR A 352 -0.72 13.58 -29.50
CA THR A 352 0.26 12.81 -30.28
C THR A 352 1.67 13.39 -30.07
N SER A 353 2.69 12.77 -30.69
CA SER A 353 4.07 13.27 -30.63
C SER A 353 4.21 14.73 -31.05
N LYS A 354 3.32 15.24 -31.93
CA LYS A 354 3.30 16.63 -32.41
C LYS A 354 3.36 17.67 -31.28
N LEU A 355 2.63 17.45 -30.18
CA LEU A 355 2.67 18.36 -29.02
C LEU A 355 4.01 18.27 -28.30
N LEU A 356 4.52 17.07 -28.08
CA LEU A 356 5.78 16.84 -27.37
C LEU A 356 6.99 17.36 -28.17
N GLU A 357 6.99 17.18 -29.49
CA GLU A 357 7.98 17.72 -30.42
C GLU A 357 8.04 19.24 -30.38
N LEU A 358 6.87 19.92 -30.37
CA LEU A 358 6.79 21.38 -30.20
C LEU A 358 7.44 21.83 -28.88
N MET A 359 7.20 21.07 -27.82
CA MET A 359 7.77 21.32 -26.49
C MET A 359 9.22 20.82 -26.36
N ASN A 360 9.81 20.31 -27.46
CA ASN A 360 11.14 19.69 -27.51
C ASN A 360 11.34 18.60 -26.45
N TYR A 361 10.30 17.79 -26.24
CA TYR A 361 10.26 16.75 -25.20
C TYR A 361 10.69 17.26 -23.83
N SER A 362 10.30 18.49 -23.48
CA SER A 362 10.58 19.10 -22.20
C SER A 362 9.48 20.09 -21.81
N PHE A 363 9.73 20.90 -20.78
CA PHE A 363 8.82 21.96 -20.36
C PHE A 363 9.62 23.20 -19.96
N PRO A 364 9.21 24.42 -20.37
CA PRO A 364 9.93 25.64 -20.04
C PRO A 364 9.91 25.91 -18.54
N ARG A 365 11.00 26.46 -18.02
CA ARG A 365 11.09 26.90 -16.63
C ARG A 365 9.99 27.90 -16.32
N ILE A 366 9.28 27.71 -15.20
CA ILE A 366 8.40 28.73 -14.64
C ILE A 366 9.16 29.49 -13.55
N PRO A 367 9.38 30.81 -13.70
CA PRO A 367 10.13 31.61 -12.74
C PRO A 367 9.50 31.63 -11.34
N SER A 368 10.34 31.49 -10.31
CA SER A 368 9.92 31.50 -8.90
C SER A 368 9.34 32.83 -8.42
N ASN A 369 9.68 33.94 -9.07
CA ASN A 369 9.15 35.27 -8.75
C ASN A 369 7.62 35.41 -8.99
N ARG A 370 6.99 34.44 -9.69
CA ARG A 370 5.53 34.35 -9.86
C ARG A 370 4.78 34.44 -8.52
N TRP A 371 5.36 33.93 -7.45
CA TRP A 371 4.71 33.84 -6.14
C TRP A 371 5.07 34.98 -5.19
N ASP A 372 5.98 35.89 -5.54
CA ASP A 372 6.49 36.93 -4.64
C ASP A 372 5.37 37.86 -4.14
N GLN A 373 4.44 38.22 -5.03
CA GLN A 373 3.30 39.09 -4.71
C GLN A 373 1.98 38.32 -4.55
N ARG A 374 1.91 37.08 -5.07
CA ARG A 374 0.69 36.25 -5.04
C ARG A 374 1.04 34.80 -4.68
N PRO A 375 1.30 34.51 -3.39
CA PRO A 375 1.76 33.20 -2.93
C PRO A 375 0.77 32.05 -3.22
N THR A 376 -0.52 32.37 -3.35
CA THR A 376 -1.61 31.41 -3.56
C THR A 376 -1.78 30.99 -5.02
N LEU A 377 -1.03 31.56 -5.97
CA LEU A 377 -1.10 31.13 -7.37
C LEU A 377 -0.74 29.65 -7.54
N SER A 378 -1.33 29.03 -8.56
CA SER A 378 -1.01 27.67 -9.00
C SER A 378 0.39 27.58 -9.60
N SER A 379 0.83 26.34 -9.87
CA SER A 379 2.13 26.01 -10.50
C SER A 379 2.41 26.80 -11.79
N GLY A 380 1.36 27.18 -12.52
CA GLY A 380 1.45 27.90 -13.79
C GLY A 380 1.71 26.99 -15.00
N VAL A 381 1.83 25.68 -14.80
CA VAL A 381 2.13 24.72 -15.89
C VAL A 381 1.01 24.70 -16.93
N GLY A 382 -0.26 24.53 -16.51
CA GLY A 382 -1.40 24.56 -17.44
C GLY A 382 -1.51 25.88 -18.21
N SER A 383 -1.34 27.02 -17.53
CA SER A 383 -1.35 28.34 -18.19
C SER A 383 -0.23 28.49 -19.21
N GLN A 384 0.99 28.09 -18.85
CA GLN A 384 2.15 28.18 -19.73
C GLN A 384 1.99 27.28 -20.97
N LEU A 385 1.49 26.06 -20.80
CA LEU A 385 1.23 25.15 -21.91
C LEU A 385 0.16 25.72 -22.84
N SER A 386 -0.97 26.16 -22.28
CA SER A 386 -2.10 26.74 -23.02
C SER A 386 -1.69 27.96 -23.84
N GLU A 387 -0.96 28.90 -23.24
CA GLU A 387 -0.46 30.08 -23.95
C GLU A 387 0.53 29.73 -25.06
N THR A 388 1.37 28.70 -24.86
CA THR A 388 2.33 28.24 -25.85
C THR A 388 1.62 27.66 -27.08
N LEU A 389 0.65 26.77 -26.86
CA LEU A 389 -0.16 26.18 -27.94
C LEU A 389 -0.98 27.25 -28.68
N TYR A 390 -1.58 28.19 -27.94
CA TYR A 390 -2.34 29.30 -28.52
C TYR A 390 -1.47 30.20 -29.41
N LYS A 391 -0.29 30.61 -28.94
CA LYS A 391 0.67 31.42 -29.72
C LYS A 391 1.16 30.67 -30.97
N ALA A 392 1.31 29.35 -30.88
CA ALA A 392 1.65 28.48 -32.01
C ALA A 392 0.47 28.21 -32.96
N LYS A 393 -0.73 28.74 -32.69
CA LYS A 393 -1.97 28.52 -33.46
C LYS A 393 -2.37 27.04 -33.57
N LEU A 394 -2.11 26.27 -32.51
CA LEU A 394 -2.51 24.87 -32.43
C LEU A 394 -3.89 24.74 -31.78
N GLY A 395 -4.67 23.79 -32.28
CA GLY A 395 -6.01 23.50 -31.80
C GLY A 395 -5.98 22.73 -30.48
N MET A 396 -6.72 23.23 -29.49
CA MET A 396 -6.97 22.55 -28.22
C MET A 396 -8.45 22.19 -28.16
N PHE A 397 -8.76 20.97 -27.73
CA PHE A 397 -10.12 20.43 -27.74
C PHE A 397 -10.48 19.82 -26.39
N LEU A 398 -11.78 19.65 -26.15
CA LEU A 398 -12.37 19.07 -24.95
C LEU A 398 -13.48 18.10 -25.36
N THR A 399 -13.56 16.95 -24.70
CA THR A 399 -14.65 15.99 -24.87
C THR A 399 -15.99 16.59 -24.44
N ILE A 400 -17.12 16.10 -24.97
CA ILE A 400 -18.45 16.60 -24.57
C ILE A 400 -18.75 16.25 -23.11
N ASN A 401 -18.46 15.00 -22.74
CA ASN A 401 -18.59 14.48 -21.39
C ASN A 401 -17.19 14.23 -20.82
N SER A 402 -17.09 14.23 -19.49
CA SER A 402 -15.86 13.89 -18.81
C SER A 402 -15.61 12.39 -18.92
N LEU A 403 -14.50 12.00 -19.56
CA LEU A 403 -14.07 10.60 -19.65
C LEU A 403 -13.28 10.15 -18.41
N VAL A 404 -12.90 11.10 -17.56
CA VAL A 404 -12.27 10.86 -16.27
C VAL A 404 -13.05 11.51 -15.13
N ALA A 405 -13.03 10.89 -13.97
CA ALA A 405 -13.56 11.43 -12.72
C ALA A 405 -12.41 11.74 -11.77
N HIS A 406 -12.32 12.97 -11.27
CA HIS A 406 -11.33 13.35 -10.28
C HIS A 406 -11.90 13.03 -8.88
N VAL A 407 -11.35 12.03 -8.19
CA VAL A 407 -11.90 11.47 -6.93
C VAL A 407 -11.04 11.75 -5.69
N GLY A 408 -10.01 12.57 -5.81
CA GLY A 408 -9.13 12.92 -4.70
C GLY A 408 -9.86 13.72 -3.61
N ASN A 409 -10.22 13.04 -2.50
CA ASN A 409 -10.91 13.63 -1.35
C ASN A 409 -9.96 14.30 -0.33
N GLU A 410 -8.65 14.20 -0.58
CA GLU A 410 -7.63 14.78 0.29
C GLU A 410 -7.42 16.27 0.00
N GLU A 411 -6.97 17.00 1.02
CA GLU A 411 -6.51 18.38 0.87
C GLU A 411 -5.45 18.48 -0.23
N SER A 412 -5.71 19.31 -1.25
CA SER A 412 -4.80 19.52 -2.37
C SER A 412 -3.42 19.96 -1.89
N LYS A 413 -2.39 19.15 -2.17
CA LYS A 413 -0.98 19.52 -1.90
C LYS A 413 -0.46 20.61 -2.82
N MET A 414 -1.13 20.78 -3.96
CA MET A 414 -0.76 21.76 -4.98
C MET A 414 -1.45 23.10 -4.78
N ASN A 415 -2.70 23.14 -4.32
CA ASN A 415 -3.45 24.39 -4.18
C ASN A 415 -4.46 24.32 -3.01
N SER A 416 -4.01 24.01 -1.80
CA SER A 416 -4.85 23.84 -0.61
C SER A 416 -5.87 24.97 -0.42
N ASP A 417 -5.41 26.23 -0.38
CA ASP A 417 -6.27 27.40 -0.11
C ASP A 417 -7.36 27.59 -1.17
N LEU A 418 -7.01 27.44 -2.46
CA LEU A 418 -7.95 27.57 -3.55
C LEU A 418 -8.97 26.42 -3.55
N ARG A 419 -8.52 25.19 -3.29
CA ARG A 419 -9.38 24.01 -3.27
C ARG A 419 -10.28 23.93 -2.05
N ALA A 420 -9.96 24.65 -0.98
CA ALA A 420 -10.87 24.83 0.14
C ALA A 420 -12.14 25.62 -0.25
N SER A 421 -12.06 26.54 -1.24
CA SER A 421 -13.21 27.33 -1.71
C SER A 421 -13.74 26.92 -3.09
N GLU A 422 -12.89 26.35 -3.96
CA GLU A 422 -13.21 25.97 -5.34
C GLU A 422 -12.74 24.53 -5.63
N GLN A 423 -13.59 23.55 -5.33
CA GLN A 423 -13.32 22.14 -5.60
C GLN A 423 -13.24 21.84 -7.12
N LEU A 424 -12.41 20.88 -7.50
CA LEU A 424 -12.35 20.34 -8.86
C LEU A 424 -13.46 19.32 -9.03
N ASN A 425 -14.64 19.79 -9.37
CA ASN A 425 -15.78 18.90 -9.59
C ASN A 425 -15.79 18.43 -11.04
N THR A 426 -15.81 17.11 -11.23
CA THR A 426 -16.15 16.50 -12.51
C THR A 426 -17.59 16.85 -12.86
N TYR A 427 -17.79 17.32 -14.09
CA TYR A 427 -19.10 17.68 -14.63
C TYR A 427 -19.42 16.78 -15.82
N MET A 428 -20.67 16.32 -15.93
CA MET A 428 -21.13 15.48 -17.05
C MET A 428 -20.24 14.24 -17.24
N PHE A 429 -20.08 13.45 -16.18
CA PHE A 429 -19.30 12.21 -16.29
C PHE A 429 -19.95 11.25 -17.29
N GLU A 430 -19.13 10.62 -18.13
CA GLU A 430 -19.59 9.83 -19.27
C GLU A 430 -20.49 8.65 -18.85
N ASP A 431 -20.23 8.02 -17.71
CA ASP A 431 -21.04 6.89 -17.22
C ASP A 431 -22.23 7.35 -16.36
N GLY A 432 -22.46 8.66 -16.27
CA GLY A 432 -23.56 9.29 -15.53
C GLY A 432 -23.24 9.62 -14.07
N GLU A 433 -24.15 10.40 -13.47
CA GLU A 433 -23.98 10.95 -12.12
C GLU A 433 -23.98 9.88 -11.03
N ASP A 434 -24.78 8.82 -11.17
CA ASP A 434 -24.81 7.70 -10.20
C ASP A 434 -23.48 6.95 -10.16
N ALA A 435 -22.80 6.82 -11.30
CA ALA A 435 -21.47 6.21 -11.37
C ALA A 435 -20.42 7.15 -10.74
N LEU A 436 -20.49 8.45 -11.04
CA LEU A 436 -19.62 9.46 -10.44
C LEU A 436 -19.76 9.48 -8.92
N GLU A 437 -20.98 9.47 -8.37
CA GLU A 437 -21.23 9.49 -6.93
C GLU A 437 -20.62 8.27 -6.22
N LYS A 438 -20.63 7.11 -6.88
CA LYS A 438 -19.95 5.90 -6.38
C LYS A 438 -18.43 6.07 -6.39
N LEU A 439 -17.87 6.57 -7.49
CA LEU A 439 -16.43 6.78 -7.63
C LEU A 439 -15.89 7.79 -6.60
N LEU A 440 -16.63 8.88 -6.33
CA LEU A 440 -16.27 9.89 -5.33
C LEU A 440 -16.19 9.34 -3.89
N LYS A 441 -16.82 8.19 -3.63
CA LYS A 441 -16.78 7.49 -2.33
C LYS A 441 -15.60 6.51 -2.22
N GLU A 442 -14.79 6.37 -3.27
CA GLU A 442 -13.72 5.37 -3.38
C GLU A 442 -12.34 5.96 -3.74
N PRO A 443 -11.24 5.46 -3.14
CA PRO A 443 -11.24 4.65 -1.93
C PRO A 443 -11.70 5.53 -0.75
N PRO A 444 -12.44 4.98 0.25
CA PRO A 444 -12.77 5.77 1.41
C PRO A 444 -11.50 6.08 2.21
N SER A 445 -11.51 7.20 2.93
CA SER A 445 -10.39 7.52 3.81
C SER A 445 -10.36 6.59 5.03
N VAL A 446 -9.20 6.03 5.31
CA VAL A 446 -8.97 5.04 6.36
C VAL A 446 -7.73 5.43 7.16
N VAL A 447 -7.92 5.54 8.48
CA VAL A 447 -6.83 5.75 9.44
C VAL A 447 -6.71 4.54 10.34
N ALA A 448 -5.51 3.94 10.43
CA ALA A 448 -5.21 2.96 11.47
C ALA A 448 -4.62 3.62 12.72
N THR A 449 -4.98 3.11 13.88
CA THR A 449 -4.51 3.58 15.18
C THR A 449 -4.05 2.40 16.02
N LEU A 450 -2.89 2.51 16.66
CA LEU A 450 -2.37 1.48 17.55
C LEU A 450 -1.53 2.07 18.69
N ALA A 451 -1.34 1.28 19.73
CA ALA A 451 -0.43 1.56 20.82
C ALA A 451 0.53 0.40 21.00
N THR A 452 1.72 0.70 21.48
CA THR A 452 2.79 -0.30 21.60
C THR A 452 3.72 0.02 22.77
N LYS A 453 4.46 -0.99 23.24
CA LYS A 453 5.52 -0.88 24.26
C LYS A 453 6.87 -1.27 23.67
N TRP A 454 7.97 -0.80 24.27
CA TRP A 454 9.34 -1.04 23.77
C TRP A 454 9.63 -2.52 23.45
N GLY A 455 9.20 -3.45 24.31
CA GLY A 455 9.41 -4.90 24.11
C GLY A 455 8.77 -5.49 22.85
N ARG A 456 7.82 -4.78 22.22
CA ARG A 456 7.09 -5.23 21.02
C ARG A 456 7.61 -4.62 19.72
N LEU A 457 8.78 -3.98 19.73
CA LEU A 457 9.37 -3.29 18.58
C LEU A 457 9.38 -4.13 17.28
N ARG A 458 9.77 -5.40 17.35
CA ARG A 458 9.81 -6.28 16.16
C ARG A 458 8.42 -6.58 15.62
N SER A 459 7.49 -6.81 16.52
CA SER A 459 6.10 -7.14 16.20
C SER A 459 5.38 -5.93 15.60
N LEU A 460 5.61 -4.75 16.18
CA LEU A 460 5.16 -3.47 15.67
C LEU A 460 5.58 -3.25 14.20
N GLN A 461 6.80 -3.62 13.83
CA GLN A 461 7.26 -3.49 12.45
C GLN A 461 6.41 -4.35 11.49
N SER A 462 6.16 -5.61 11.84
CA SER A 462 5.30 -6.51 11.04
C SER A 462 3.87 -5.97 10.90
N VAL A 463 3.30 -5.47 12.00
CA VAL A 463 1.96 -4.87 12.02
C VAL A 463 1.89 -3.68 11.07
N VAL A 464 2.81 -2.72 11.22
CA VAL A 464 2.86 -1.52 10.38
C VAL A 464 3.03 -1.88 8.91
N HIS A 465 3.91 -2.83 8.60
CA HIS A 465 4.11 -3.31 7.23
C HIS A 465 2.83 -3.94 6.65
N SER A 466 2.10 -4.73 7.44
CA SER A 466 0.88 -5.40 6.98
C SER A 466 -0.28 -4.44 6.68
N LEU A 467 -0.34 -3.30 7.39
CA LEU A 467 -1.35 -2.26 7.19
C LEU A 467 -0.96 -1.20 6.15
N ALA A 468 0.32 -1.07 5.81
CA ALA A 468 0.87 0.08 5.08
C ALA A 468 0.21 0.36 3.71
N CYS A 469 -0.18 -0.69 2.98
CA CYS A 469 -0.78 -0.57 1.63
C CYS A 469 -2.29 -0.33 1.63
N GLN A 470 -2.94 -0.43 2.78
CA GLN A 470 -4.39 -0.51 2.91
C GLN A 470 -4.99 0.63 3.77
N VAL A 471 -4.15 1.55 4.26
CA VAL A 471 -4.57 2.73 5.03
C VAL A 471 -3.91 4.00 4.50
N ASP A 472 -4.57 5.13 4.67
CA ASP A 472 -4.02 6.42 4.25
C ASP A 472 -3.02 6.95 5.28
N ARG A 473 -3.29 6.70 6.57
CA ARG A 473 -2.41 7.09 7.69
C ARG A 473 -2.39 6.06 8.81
N ILE A 474 -1.27 6.00 9.52
CA ILE A 474 -1.13 5.25 10.77
C ILE A 474 -0.77 6.20 11.91
N HIS A 475 -1.47 6.06 13.03
CA HIS A 475 -1.17 6.76 14.27
C HIS A 475 -0.66 5.76 15.30
N VAL A 476 0.56 5.98 15.79
CA VAL A 476 1.25 5.07 16.72
C VAL A 476 1.50 5.78 18.04
N TYR A 477 0.92 5.26 19.12
CA TYR A 477 1.22 5.70 20.49
C TYR A 477 2.32 4.82 21.09
N LEU A 478 3.49 5.41 21.33
CA LEU A 478 4.67 4.75 21.86
C LEU A 478 4.71 4.89 23.40
N ASN A 479 4.33 3.83 24.11
CA ASN A 479 4.43 3.76 25.56
C ASN A 479 5.87 3.42 25.97
N ASP A 480 6.48 4.32 26.75
CA ASP A 480 7.80 4.17 27.36
C ASP A 480 8.93 3.86 26.36
N TYR A 481 8.83 4.36 25.12
CA TYR A 481 9.93 4.30 24.15
C TYR A 481 10.95 5.39 24.45
N GLU A 482 12.24 5.02 24.48
CA GLU A 482 13.32 6.00 24.59
C GLU A 482 13.46 6.85 23.30
N PHE A 483 13.24 6.22 22.14
CA PHE A 483 13.34 6.87 20.83
C PHE A 483 12.27 6.37 19.86
N VAL A 484 11.97 7.19 18.84
CA VAL A 484 11.10 6.79 17.74
C VAL A 484 11.83 5.76 16.87
N PRO A 485 11.26 4.55 16.66
CA PRO A 485 11.81 3.54 15.76
C PRO A 485 12.09 4.08 14.37
N ALA A 486 13.20 3.65 13.75
CA ALA A 486 13.62 4.17 12.45
C ALA A 486 12.56 3.97 11.35
N PHE A 487 11.86 2.83 11.36
CA PHE A 487 10.79 2.52 10.40
C PHE A 487 9.50 3.34 10.59
N LEU A 488 9.44 4.22 11.61
CA LEU A 488 8.32 5.14 11.85
C LEU A 488 8.73 6.62 11.65
N ARG A 489 10.02 6.88 11.39
CA ARG A 489 10.56 8.25 11.41
C ARG A 489 10.53 8.86 10.01
N GLY A 490 10.06 10.10 9.92
CA GLY A 490 10.14 10.87 8.67
C GLY A 490 9.18 10.39 7.58
N LEU A 491 8.13 9.65 7.95
CA LEU A 491 7.12 9.16 7.02
C LEU A 491 5.89 10.07 7.06
N SER A 492 5.50 10.64 5.93
CA SER A 492 4.33 11.54 5.80
C SER A 492 3.00 10.89 6.23
N TRP A 493 2.91 9.58 6.10
CA TRP A 493 1.72 8.77 6.39
C TRP A 493 1.73 8.19 7.82
N VAL A 494 2.79 8.39 8.62
CA VAL A 494 2.87 7.91 10.01
C VAL A 494 2.92 9.09 10.99
N HIS A 495 2.05 9.06 11.98
CA HIS A 495 1.99 10.04 13.08
C HIS A 495 2.35 9.34 14.39
N VAL A 496 3.48 9.74 14.98
CA VAL A 496 3.98 9.17 16.22
C VAL A 496 3.65 10.07 17.40
N TYR A 497 3.10 9.48 18.46
CA TYR A 497 2.89 10.11 19.76
C TYR A 497 3.71 9.37 20.80
N ARG A 498 4.52 10.09 21.57
CA ARG A 498 5.32 9.47 22.61
C ARG A 498 4.73 9.77 23.97
N SER A 499 4.62 8.75 24.80
CA SER A 499 4.08 8.86 26.16
C SER A 499 4.70 9.99 26.98
N GLN A 500 6.02 10.18 26.90
CA GLN A 500 6.78 11.22 27.61
C GLN A 500 6.48 12.65 27.14
N ASP A 501 5.97 12.82 25.91
CA ASP A 501 5.64 14.14 25.34
C ASP A 501 4.15 14.47 25.49
N GLU A 502 3.32 13.49 25.86
CA GLU A 502 1.86 13.56 25.80
C GLU A 502 1.20 13.29 27.16
N LEU A 503 0.40 12.22 27.30
CA LEU A 503 -0.39 11.93 28.51
C LEU A 503 0.23 10.83 29.41
N GLY A 504 1.52 10.56 29.25
CA GLY A 504 2.20 9.44 29.91
C GLY A 504 1.91 8.10 29.24
N ASP A 505 2.37 7.01 29.85
CA ASP A 505 2.01 5.66 29.42
C ASP A 505 0.49 5.50 29.51
N LEU A 506 -0.15 5.04 28.43
CA LEU A 506 -1.59 4.79 28.34
C LEU A 506 -1.90 3.30 28.15
N GLY A 507 -0.90 2.44 28.08
CA GLY A 507 -1.07 1.03 27.70
C GLY A 507 -1.75 0.90 26.34
N ASP A 508 -2.62 -0.10 26.21
CA ASP A 508 -3.44 -0.35 25.02
C ASP A 508 -4.38 0.83 24.65
N THR A 509 -4.84 1.62 25.63
CA THR A 509 -5.76 2.75 25.41
C THR A 509 -5.12 3.88 24.60
N GLY A 510 -3.79 3.89 24.49
CA GLY A 510 -3.05 4.84 23.65
C GLY A 510 -3.50 4.86 22.19
N LYS A 511 -4.07 3.76 21.66
CA LYS A 511 -4.62 3.73 20.30
C LYS A 511 -5.79 4.71 20.12
N PHE A 512 -6.47 5.05 21.20
CA PHE A 512 -7.56 6.03 21.22
C PHE A 512 -7.10 7.45 21.56
N PHE A 513 -5.80 7.72 21.66
CA PHE A 513 -5.24 9.02 22.08
C PHE A 513 -5.83 10.22 21.32
N LYS A 514 -6.13 10.02 20.05
CA LYS A 514 -6.71 11.02 19.14
C LYS A 514 -8.05 10.59 18.57
N ALA A 515 -8.72 9.61 19.20
CA ALA A 515 -10.10 9.31 18.88
C ALA A 515 -10.96 10.60 18.92
N GLY A 516 -11.91 10.70 17.99
CA GLY A 516 -12.75 11.89 17.81
C GLY A 516 -12.04 13.14 17.27
N LYS A 517 -10.75 13.07 16.90
CA LYS A 517 -9.96 14.23 16.45
C LYS A 517 -9.44 14.14 15.01
N PHE A 518 -9.59 13.02 14.33
CA PHE A 518 -9.17 12.86 12.94
C PHE A 518 -10.35 12.97 11.99
N HIS A 519 -10.13 13.62 10.84
CA HIS A 519 -11.08 13.67 9.74
C HIS A 519 -10.80 12.48 8.82
N SER A 520 -11.47 11.35 9.06
CA SER A 520 -11.41 10.14 8.25
C SER A 520 -12.78 9.48 8.21
N GLN A 521 -13.15 8.88 7.08
CA GLN A 521 -14.41 8.14 6.96
C GLN A 521 -14.39 6.94 7.90
N TYR A 522 -13.33 6.14 7.86
CA TYR A 522 -13.15 4.98 8.72
C TYR A 522 -11.92 5.10 9.62
N VAL A 523 -12.04 4.54 10.82
CA VAL A 523 -10.95 4.34 11.78
C VAL A 523 -10.83 2.86 12.06
N VAL A 524 -9.63 2.33 11.90
CA VAL A 524 -9.24 0.97 12.27
C VAL A 524 -8.41 1.04 13.55
N THR A 525 -8.76 0.23 14.54
CA THR A 525 -7.96 0.06 15.75
C THR A 525 -7.22 -1.27 15.66
N ALA A 526 -5.91 -1.21 15.81
CA ALA A 526 -5.00 -2.34 15.67
C ALA A 526 -4.25 -2.64 16.97
N ASP A 527 -3.79 -3.88 17.10
CA ASP A 527 -2.82 -4.31 18.13
C ASP A 527 -1.44 -4.44 17.50
N ASP A 528 -0.40 -4.29 18.32
CA ASP A 528 1.00 -4.35 17.89
C ASP A 528 1.57 -5.77 17.82
N ASP A 529 0.70 -6.79 17.88
CA ASP A 529 1.02 -8.22 17.81
C ASP A 529 0.18 -9.01 16.81
N LEU A 530 -0.51 -8.34 15.88
CA LEU A 530 -1.32 -8.97 14.83
C LEU A 530 -0.83 -8.61 13.42
N VAL A 531 -0.74 -9.61 12.55
CA VAL A 531 -0.49 -9.43 11.11
C VAL A 531 -1.83 -9.41 10.39
N TYR A 532 -2.08 -8.32 9.66
CA TYR A 532 -3.32 -8.08 8.95
C TYR A 532 -3.20 -8.55 7.48
N PRO A 533 -4.19 -9.28 6.94
CA PRO A 533 -4.16 -9.75 5.56
C PRO A 533 -4.30 -8.58 4.57
N PRO A 534 -3.81 -8.71 3.32
CA PRO A 534 -3.83 -7.61 2.33
C PRO A 534 -5.21 -7.04 1.97
N ASP A 535 -6.27 -7.80 2.25
CA ASP A 535 -7.68 -7.47 1.98
C ASP A 535 -8.46 -7.07 3.26
N TYR A 536 -7.77 -6.90 4.40
CA TYR A 536 -8.37 -6.66 5.71
C TYR A 536 -9.27 -5.42 5.75
N VAL A 537 -8.71 -4.26 5.38
CA VAL A 537 -9.46 -2.99 5.36
C VAL A 537 -10.60 -3.04 4.34
N ASP A 538 -10.34 -3.55 3.14
CA ASP A 538 -11.34 -3.61 2.05
C ASP A 538 -12.56 -4.45 2.48
N LYS A 539 -12.33 -5.62 3.09
CA LYS A 539 -13.41 -6.48 3.63
C LYS A 539 -14.18 -5.82 4.77
N LEU A 540 -13.52 -5.13 5.68
CA LEU A 540 -14.20 -4.41 6.77
C LEU A 540 -15.03 -3.24 6.26
N VAL A 541 -14.53 -2.49 5.29
CA VAL A 541 -15.26 -1.41 4.59
C VAL A 541 -16.49 -1.97 3.87
N GLU A 542 -16.34 -3.08 3.15
CA GLU A 542 -17.47 -3.73 2.47
C GLU A 542 -18.53 -4.18 3.50
N PHE A 543 -18.09 -4.76 4.62
CA PHE A 543 -18.99 -5.28 5.63
C PHE A 543 -19.73 -4.19 6.39
N ILE A 544 -19.04 -3.14 6.86
CA ILE A 544 -19.67 -2.04 7.61
C ILE A 544 -20.71 -1.28 6.77
N ARG A 545 -20.50 -1.16 5.45
CA ARG A 545 -21.43 -0.54 4.50
C ARG A 545 -22.74 -1.30 4.31
N ARG A 546 -22.87 -2.53 4.82
CA ARG A 546 -24.12 -3.30 4.76
C ARG A 546 -25.13 -2.87 5.82
N PHE A 547 -24.70 -2.09 6.81
CA PHE A 547 -25.50 -1.74 7.98
C PHE A 547 -25.91 -0.27 7.99
N GLN A 548 -27.03 0.03 8.64
CA GLN A 548 -27.44 1.39 8.92
C GLN A 548 -26.53 2.03 9.97
N PRO A 549 -26.06 3.26 9.76
CA PRO A 549 -25.46 4.06 10.82
C PRO A 549 -26.33 4.27 12.05
N PRO A 550 -25.71 4.42 13.24
CA PRO A 550 -24.30 4.20 13.57
C PRO A 550 -23.98 2.70 13.77
N ILE A 551 -22.75 2.26 13.51
CA ILE A 551 -22.35 0.85 13.66
C ILE A 551 -20.83 0.70 13.88
N ILE A 552 -20.45 -0.32 14.63
CA ILE A 552 -19.04 -0.73 14.81
C ILE A 552 -18.92 -2.19 14.38
N VAL A 553 -17.87 -2.53 13.63
CA VAL A 553 -17.62 -3.90 13.18
C VAL A 553 -16.24 -4.37 13.64
N GLY A 554 -16.08 -5.67 13.86
CA GLY A 554 -14.78 -6.25 14.17
C GLY A 554 -14.73 -7.75 14.02
N LEU A 555 -13.62 -8.38 14.39
CA LEU A 555 -13.44 -9.83 14.26
C LEU A 555 -13.46 -10.55 15.61
N HIS A 556 -12.94 -9.93 16.66
CA HIS A 556 -12.97 -10.49 18.00
C HIS A 556 -14.17 -9.92 18.76
N GLY A 557 -15.08 -10.77 19.23
CA GLY A 557 -16.28 -10.33 19.93
C GLY A 557 -16.57 -11.10 21.21
N ILE A 558 -17.30 -10.47 22.11
CA ILE A 558 -17.62 -11.01 23.42
C ILE A 558 -19.11 -10.80 23.72
N ILE A 559 -19.77 -11.89 24.11
CA ILE A 559 -21.09 -11.87 24.74
C ILE A 559 -20.96 -12.23 26.22
N LEU A 560 -21.41 -11.34 27.10
CA LEU A 560 -21.45 -11.49 28.55
C LEU A 560 -22.70 -12.23 28.99
N ARG A 561 -22.47 -13.26 29.81
CA ARG A 561 -23.47 -14.02 30.54
C ARG A 561 -23.67 -13.39 31.92
N GLU A 562 -24.63 -12.47 32.01
CA GLU A 562 -24.91 -11.71 33.23
C GLU A 562 -25.23 -12.59 34.43
N GLU A 563 -25.85 -13.75 34.20
CA GLU A 563 -26.16 -14.74 35.24
C GLU A 563 -24.90 -15.31 35.92
N LEU A 564 -23.74 -15.24 35.26
CA LEU A 564 -22.45 -15.62 35.83
C LEU A 564 -21.73 -14.44 36.48
N LEU A 565 -21.97 -13.21 36.01
CA LEU A 565 -21.44 -11.99 36.61
C LEU A 565 -22.12 -11.65 37.93
N LYS A 566 -23.46 -11.71 37.98
CA LYS A 566 -24.28 -11.43 39.15
C LYS A 566 -25.28 -12.57 39.40
N PRO A 567 -24.80 -13.75 39.83
CA PRO A 567 -25.68 -14.88 40.10
C PRO A 567 -26.58 -14.61 41.30
N GLN A 568 -27.73 -15.27 41.34
CA GLN A 568 -28.68 -15.19 42.46
C GLN A 568 -28.07 -15.64 43.80
N THR A 569 -27.01 -16.47 43.75
CA THR A 569 -26.26 -16.94 44.92
C THR A 569 -25.32 -15.89 45.53
N GLY A 570 -25.17 -14.71 44.88
CA GLY A 570 -24.40 -13.57 45.37
C GLY A 570 -22.90 -13.55 45.07
N ILE A 571 -22.31 -14.67 44.61
CA ILE A 571 -20.87 -14.77 44.35
C ILE A 571 -20.59 -14.72 42.84
N SER A 572 -20.07 -13.59 42.36
CA SER A 572 -19.65 -13.43 40.95
C SER A 572 -18.59 -14.47 40.54
N ARG A 573 -18.74 -15.04 39.34
CA ARG A 573 -17.71 -15.93 38.75
C ARG A 573 -16.59 -15.17 38.03
N GLY A 574 -16.65 -13.84 37.98
CA GLY A 574 -15.65 -12.99 37.35
C GLY A 574 -15.87 -12.80 35.84
N TYR A 575 -15.22 -11.78 35.29
CA TYR A 575 -15.37 -11.35 33.90
C TYR A 575 -14.80 -12.38 32.91
N TYR A 576 -13.65 -13.04 33.15
CA TYR A 576 -13.17 -14.11 32.26
C TYR A 576 -14.14 -15.31 32.18
N ALA A 577 -14.77 -15.69 33.29
CA ALA A 577 -15.67 -16.84 33.32
C ALA A 577 -17.05 -16.55 32.70
N SER A 578 -17.44 -15.27 32.60
CA SER A 578 -18.76 -14.87 32.12
C SER A 578 -18.84 -14.64 30.61
N ARG A 579 -17.79 -14.94 29.84
CA ARG A 579 -17.71 -14.61 28.41
C ARG A 579 -17.99 -15.79 27.51
N LYS A 580 -18.82 -15.57 26.50
CA LYS A 580 -18.80 -16.31 25.23
C LYS A 580 -17.96 -15.49 24.26
N VAL A 581 -16.87 -16.07 23.76
CA VAL A 581 -15.90 -15.36 22.92
C VAL A 581 -15.99 -15.88 21.49
N MET A 582 -16.04 -14.95 20.54
CA MET A 582 -15.83 -15.19 19.12
C MET A 582 -14.41 -14.72 18.83
N MET A 583 -13.50 -15.66 18.62
CA MET A 583 -12.08 -15.39 18.49
C MET A 583 -11.77 -14.79 17.12
N GLY A 584 -11.16 -13.61 17.08
CA GLY A 584 -10.76 -12.95 15.82
C GLY A 584 -9.71 -13.68 14.98
N THR A 585 -9.02 -14.69 15.55
CA THR A 585 -8.10 -15.59 14.85
C THR A 585 -8.72 -16.95 14.52
N GLY A 586 -9.96 -17.18 14.96
CA GLY A 586 -10.73 -18.41 14.70
C GLY A 586 -11.71 -18.24 13.54
N THR A 587 -12.56 -19.25 13.35
CA THR A 587 -13.64 -19.17 12.36
C THR A 587 -14.93 -18.66 13.02
N VAL A 588 -15.60 -17.71 12.36
CA VAL A 588 -16.95 -17.25 12.66
C VAL A 588 -17.77 -17.30 11.37
N GLU A 589 -18.79 -18.16 11.33
CA GLU A 589 -19.52 -18.45 10.09
C GLU A 589 -20.54 -17.37 9.69
N GLN A 590 -21.07 -16.62 10.68
CA GLN A 590 -22.17 -15.68 10.48
C GLN A 590 -21.91 -14.39 11.23
N ALA A 591 -22.55 -13.29 10.77
CA ALA A 591 -22.49 -12.03 11.48
C ALA A 591 -23.19 -12.17 12.84
N ILE A 592 -22.55 -11.72 13.91
CA ILE A 592 -23.08 -11.86 15.28
C ILE A 592 -23.02 -10.50 15.97
N ASP A 593 -24.17 -10.01 16.44
CA ASP A 593 -24.23 -8.84 17.31
C ASP A 593 -23.68 -9.17 18.70
N VAL A 594 -22.85 -8.27 19.25
CA VAL A 594 -22.11 -8.48 20.50
C VAL A 594 -22.18 -7.27 21.42
N GLN A 595 -21.83 -7.46 22.70
CA GLN A 595 -21.75 -6.33 23.64
C GLN A 595 -20.36 -5.69 23.69
N ILE A 596 -19.31 -6.41 23.28
CA ILE A 596 -17.93 -5.92 23.32
C ILE A 596 -17.19 -6.46 22.09
N LEU A 597 -16.41 -5.60 21.44
CA LEU A 597 -15.43 -5.97 20.40
C LEU A 597 -14.00 -5.80 20.92
N GLY A 598 -13.11 -6.70 20.52
CA GLY A 598 -11.68 -6.59 20.75
C GLY A 598 -11.09 -5.45 19.91
N THR A 599 -10.45 -4.48 20.57
CA THR A 599 -9.95 -3.24 19.93
C THR A 599 -8.67 -3.43 19.12
N GLY A 600 -8.19 -4.66 18.96
CA GLY A 600 -7.12 -5.01 18.02
C GLY A 600 -7.61 -5.31 16.60
N LEU A 601 -8.91 -5.54 16.43
CA LEU A 601 -9.50 -6.01 15.16
C LEU A 601 -10.84 -5.34 14.89
N THR A 602 -10.91 -4.02 15.07
CA THR A 602 -12.16 -3.24 15.01
C THR A 602 -12.07 -2.10 14.01
N MET A 603 -13.16 -1.84 13.29
CA MET A 603 -13.39 -0.67 12.45
C MET A 603 -14.69 0.02 12.83
N TYR A 604 -14.68 1.35 12.79
CA TYR A 604 -15.87 2.18 12.95
C TYR A 604 -15.75 3.44 12.10
N ARG A 605 -16.86 4.16 11.88
CA ARG A 605 -16.81 5.48 11.25
C ARG A 605 -16.55 6.56 12.28
N GLY A 606 -15.67 7.50 11.96
CA GLY A 606 -15.32 8.58 12.89
C GLY A 606 -16.54 9.36 13.39
N GLU A 607 -17.52 9.56 12.52
CA GLU A 607 -18.80 10.22 12.80
C GLU A 607 -19.75 9.44 13.72
N ASP A 608 -19.63 8.11 13.78
CA ASP A 608 -20.50 7.26 14.61
C ASP A 608 -20.14 7.38 16.10
N LEU A 609 -18.93 7.85 16.41
CA LEU A 609 -18.41 8.02 17.77
C LEU A 609 -17.71 9.38 17.94
N PRO A 610 -18.40 10.51 17.76
CA PRO A 610 -17.77 11.84 17.69
C PRO A 610 -17.22 12.31 19.05
N TYR A 611 -17.73 11.75 20.15
CA TYR A 611 -17.32 12.09 21.52
C TYR A 611 -16.34 11.08 22.14
N LEU A 612 -15.94 10.04 21.40
CA LEU A 612 -14.99 9.07 21.91
C LEU A 612 -13.67 9.75 22.24
N SER A 613 -13.27 9.64 23.51
CA SER A 613 -12.04 10.25 24.01
C SER A 613 -11.24 9.23 24.78
N VAL A 614 -9.91 9.28 24.67
CA VAL A 614 -9.02 8.49 25.55
C VAL A 614 -9.29 8.73 27.04
N ARG A 615 -9.87 9.89 27.40
CA ARG A 615 -10.26 10.21 28.78
C ARG A 615 -11.47 9.41 29.28
N SER A 616 -12.23 8.77 28.39
CA SER A 616 -13.30 7.84 28.76
C SER A 616 -12.73 6.55 29.37
N PHE A 617 -11.49 6.19 29.04
CA PHE A 617 -10.81 4.98 29.49
C PHE A 617 -10.17 5.23 30.86
N LYS A 618 -10.78 4.71 31.93
CA LYS A 618 -10.34 5.01 33.31
C LYS A 618 -9.19 4.14 33.79
N LEU A 619 -9.05 2.95 33.21
CA LEU A 619 -8.00 1.98 33.53
C LEU A 619 -7.36 1.51 32.22
N LYS A 620 -6.02 1.40 32.24
CA LYS A 620 -5.22 0.86 31.13
C LYS A 620 -5.45 -0.65 30.99
N ASN A 621 -5.11 -1.21 29.83
CA ASN A 621 -5.06 -2.66 29.54
C ASN A 621 -6.43 -3.34 29.59
N MET A 622 -7.47 -2.59 29.26
CA MET A 622 -8.89 -2.96 29.27
C MET A 622 -9.66 -2.16 28.20
N ALA A 623 -8.98 -1.79 27.11
CA ALA A 623 -9.54 -0.86 26.14
C ALA A 623 -10.80 -1.40 25.46
N ASP A 624 -10.88 -2.71 25.26
CA ASP A 624 -12.07 -3.42 24.76
C ASP A 624 -13.32 -3.19 25.61
N VAL A 625 -13.23 -3.37 26.93
CA VAL A 625 -14.36 -3.15 27.84
C VAL A 625 -14.78 -1.69 27.83
N TRP A 626 -13.83 -0.74 27.96
CA TRP A 626 -14.17 0.68 27.95
C TRP A 626 -14.78 1.12 26.62
N PHE A 627 -14.27 0.62 25.50
CA PHE A 627 -14.83 0.91 24.20
C PHE A 627 -16.25 0.35 24.05
N GLY A 628 -16.51 -0.87 24.54
CA GLY A 628 -17.86 -1.45 24.60
C GLY A 628 -18.82 -0.65 25.49
N ILE A 629 -18.34 -0.10 26.62
CA ILE A 629 -19.12 0.81 27.47
C ILE A 629 -19.50 2.08 26.70
N GLU A 630 -18.55 2.68 26.00
CA GLU A 630 -18.82 3.90 25.22
C GLU A 630 -19.80 3.62 24.07
N ALA A 631 -19.65 2.50 23.36
CA ALA A 631 -20.61 2.08 22.34
C ALA A 631 -22.02 1.90 22.93
N LYS A 632 -22.12 1.19 24.07
CA LYS A 632 -23.38 1.01 24.79
C LYS A 632 -24.01 2.34 25.19
N ARG A 633 -23.25 3.26 25.79
CA ARG A 633 -23.76 4.57 26.26
C ARG A 633 -24.25 5.45 25.10
N ASN A 634 -23.67 5.29 23.91
CA ASN A 634 -24.07 6.00 22.70
C ASN A 634 -25.11 5.22 21.86
N ASN A 635 -25.62 4.08 22.35
CA ASN A 635 -26.55 3.20 21.63
C ASN A 635 -26.04 2.77 20.24
N VAL A 636 -24.74 2.48 20.12
CA VAL A 636 -24.11 2.04 18.88
C VAL A 636 -23.97 0.51 18.88
N PRO A 637 -24.63 -0.21 17.96
CA PRO A 637 -24.47 -1.66 17.86
C PRO A 637 -23.05 -2.07 17.45
N MET A 638 -22.66 -3.28 17.84
CA MET A 638 -21.36 -3.87 17.54
C MET A 638 -21.56 -5.25 16.92
N VAL A 639 -20.90 -5.50 15.79
CA VAL A 639 -21.08 -6.73 15.00
C VAL A 639 -19.74 -7.40 14.73
N VAL A 640 -19.68 -8.70 14.97
CA VAL A 640 -18.57 -9.54 14.50
C VAL A 640 -18.82 -9.92 13.05
N MET A 641 -17.86 -9.62 12.18
CA MET A 641 -17.87 -10.03 10.78
C MET A 641 -17.56 -11.52 10.63
N PRO A 642 -18.20 -12.26 9.71
CA PRO A 642 -17.77 -13.61 9.35
C PRO A 642 -16.32 -13.62 8.86
N HIS A 643 -15.53 -14.59 9.34
CA HIS A 643 -14.14 -14.77 8.92
C HIS A 643 -13.68 -16.21 9.16
N GLU A 644 -12.65 -16.62 8.43
CA GLU A 644 -12.05 -17.95 8.56
C GLU A 644 -10.82 -17.91 9.47
N GLN A 645 -10.59 -19.02 10.17
CA GLN A 645 -9.36 -19.23 10.92
C GLN A 645 -8.14 -19.04 10.01
N GLY A 646 -7.15 -18.32 10.51
CA GLY A 646 -5.94 -18.01 9.75
C GLY A 646 -6.12 -16.91 8.71
N TRP A 647 -7.18 -16.10 8.80
CA TRP A 647 -7.20 -14.84 8.05
C TRP A 647 -6.31 -13.77 8.72
N VAL A 648 -6.29 -13.73 10.05
CA VAL A 648 -5.41 -12.88 10.88
C VAL A 648 -4.55 -13.77 11.77
N PHE A 649 -3.29 -13.41 11.96
CA PHE A 649 -2.35 -14.20 12.78
C PHE A 649 -1.63 -13.35 13.82
N GLU A 650 -1.32 -13.96 14.96
CA GLU A 650 -0.44 -13.38 15.97
C GLU A 650 1.03 -13.44 15.52
N VAL A 651 1.80 -12.41 15.84
CA VAL A 651 3.25 -12.42 15.61
C VAL A 651 3.91 -13.39 16.59
N ALA A 652 4.70 -14.33 16.07
CA ALA A 652 5.38 -15.33 16.90
C ALA A 652 6.29 -14.69 17.98
N GLY A 653 6.31 -15.29 19.17
CA GLY A 653 7.15 -14.85 20.29
C GLY A 653 6.60 -13.68 21.11
N THR A 654 5.37 -13.22 20.84
CA THR A 654 4.70 -12.15 21.60
C THR A 654 3.88 -12.66 22.79
N THR A 655 3.67 -13.97 22.87
CA THR A 655 2.83 -14.64 23.90
C THR A 655 3.40 -14.50 25.31
N GLU A 656 4.72 -14.62 25.48
CA GLU A 656 5.42 -14.45 26.77
C GLU A 656 5.29 -13.03 27.34
N ASP A 657 5.10 -12.06 26.44
CA ASP A 657 5.00 -10.64 26.72
C ASP A 657 3.55 -10.14 26.85
N SER A 658 2.58 -11.04 26.67
CA SER A 658 1.17 -10.72 26.82
C SER A 658 0.83 -10.39 28.27
N LEU A 659 -0.07 -9.41 28.47
CA LEU A 659 -0.50 -8.96 29.81
C LEU A 659 -1.12 -10.10 30.66
N TYR A 660 -1.42 -11.23 30.03
CA TYR A 660 -2.15 -12.36 30.58
C TYR A 660 -1.31 -13.46 31.23
N VAL A 661 0.03 -13.47 31.04
CA VAL A 661 0.88 -14.63 31.38
C VAL A 661 1.05 -14.86 32.89
N SER A 662 1.02 -13.81 33.74
CA SER A 662 1.21 -14.01 35.19
C SER A 662 -0.13 -14.18 35.95
N TYR A 663 -0.26 -15.29 36.68
CA TYR A 663 -1.48 -15.66 37.43
C TYR A 663 -1.99 -14.55 38.39
N THR A 664 -1.08 -13.90 39.11
CA THR A 664 -1.42 -12.83 40.07
C THR A 664 -1.93 -11.58 39.37
N LYS A 665 -1.28 -11.14 38.28
CA LYS A 665 -1.78 -9.99 37.48
C LYS A 665 -3.12 -10.32 36.83
N ARG A 666 -3.29 -11.56 36.34
CA ARG A 666 -4.55 -12.04 35.77
C ARG A 666 -5.72 -11.97 36.76
N ARG A 667 -5.52 -12.38 38.02
CA ARG A 667 -6.57 -12.30 39.07
C ARG A 667 -6.91 -10.86 39.45
N LEU A 668 -5.91 -9.99 39.55
CA LEU A 668 -6.14 -8.56 39.84
C LEU A 668 -6.85 -7.85 38.68
N ALA A 669 -6.44 -8.14 37.43
CA ALA A 669 -7.09 -7.65 36.22
C ALA A 669 -8.53 -8.13 36.12
N ASP A 670 -8.79 -9.42 36.35
CA ASP A 670 -10.15 -9.98 36.35
C ASP A 670 -11.04 -9.31 37.39
N LYS A 671 -10.53 -9.05 38.60
CA LYS A 671 -11.29 -8.33 39.63
C LYS A 671 -11.67 -6.92 39.16
N ALA A 672 -10.71 -6.15 38.64
CA ALA A 672 -10.96 -4.80 38.15
C ALA A 672 -11.96 -4.77 36.98
N LEU A 673 -11.80 -5.69 36.01
CA LEU A 673 -12.75 -5.90 34.91
C LEU A 673 -14.14 -6.24 35.40
N THR A 674 -14.24 -7.17 36.35
CA THR A 674 -15.52 -7.58 36.93
C THR A 674 -16.23 -6.40 37.60
N GLU A 675 -15.51 -5.59 38.38
CA GLU A 675 -16.08 -4.41 39.03
C GLU A 675 -16.61 -3.37 38.02
N VAL A 676 -15.87 -3.14 36.93
CA VAL A 676 -16.28 -2.21 35.87
C VAL A 676 -17.52 -2.73 35.14
N VAL A 677 -17.51 -3.99 34.71
CA VAL A 677 -18.62 -4.60 33.96
C VAL A 677 -19.89 -4.70 34.82
N LEU A 678 -19.77 -4.96 36.13
CA LEU A 678 -20.91 -4.98 37.05
C LEU A 678 -21.58 -3.61 37.23
N LYS A 679 -20.81 -2.52 37.22
CA LYS A 679 -21.35 -1.14 37.33
C LYS A 679 -22.17 -0.74 36.10
N GLU A 680 -21.91 -1.40 34.98
CA GLU A 680 -22.54 -1.13 33.69
C GLU A 680 -23.64 -2.14 33.35
N LEU A 681 -24.19 -2.86 34.34
CA LEU A 681 -25.38 -3.69 34.09
C LEU A 681 -26.63 -2.82 33.81
N PRO A 682 -27.57 -3.27 32.96
CA PRO A 682 -27.52 -4.49 32.16
C PRO A 682 -26.71 -4.30 30.86
N TRP A 683 -26.11 -5.37 30.38
CA TRP A 683 -25.47 -5.51 29.08
C TRP A 683 -26.46 -6.12 28.07
N ALA A 684 -27.24 -5.28 27.41
CA ALA A 684 -28.04 -5.73 26.28
C ALA A 684 -27.19 -5.83 25.01
N VAL A 685 -27.41 -6.87 24.20
CA VAL A 685 -26.92 -6.90 22.81
C VAL A 685 -27.82 -5.96 22.00
N LEU A 686 -27.22 -4.95 21.38
CA LEU A 686 -27.93 -4.03 20.51
C LEU A 686 -28.03 -4.65 19.11
N PRO A 687 -29.23 -4.74 18.51
CA PRO A 687 -29.38 -5.35 17.19
C PRO A 687 -28.81 -4.42 16.11
N SER A 688 -28.04 -4.98 15.18
CA SER A 688 -27.63 -4.27 13.97
C SER A 688 -28.74 -4.31 12.91
N THR A 689 -28.89 -3.23 12.16
CA THR A 689 -29.90 -3.13 11.09
C THR A 689 -29.21 -3.12 9.74
N LEU A 690 -29.55 -4.06 8.85
CA LEU A 690 -29.05 -4.05 7.48
C LEU A 690 -29.70 -2.91 6.68
N LEU A 691 -28.94 -2.32 5.76
CA LEU A 691 -29.50 -1.46 4.72
C LEU A 691 -30.30 -2.34 3.77
N ASN A 692 -31.58 -1.98 3.53
CA ASN A 692 -32.39 -2.65 2.53
C ASN A 692 -31.81 -2.35 1.14
N THR A 693 -30.90 -3.20 0.66
CA THR A 693 -30.51 -3.17 -0.74
C THR A 693 -31.65 -3.78 -1.54
N SER A 694 -32.50 -2.94 -2.15
CA SER A 694 -33.33 -3.37 -3.26
C SER A 694 -32.39 -3.90 -4.34
N THR A 695 -32.27 -5.23 -4.45
CA THR A 695 -31.75 -5.87 -5.65
C THR A 695 -32.52 -5.29 -6.83
N PRO A 696 -31.87 -4.75 -7.88
CA PRO A 696 -32.56 -4.47 -9.12
C PRO A 696 -33.15 -5.80 -9.59
N THR A 697 -34.48 -5.90 -9.59
CA THR A 697 -35.16 -6.97 -10.29
C THR A 697 -34.62 -6.98 -11.73
N PRO A 698 -34.22 -8.12 -12.30
CA PRO A 698 -33.95 -8.18 -13.72
C PRO A 698 -35.23 -7.73 -14.42
N SER A 699 -35.17 -6.63 -15.15
CA SER A 699 -36.28 -6.22 -16.01
C SER A 699 -36.47 -7.31 -17.04
N SER A 700 -37.49 -8.14 -16.83
CA SER A 700 -38.02 -9.02 -17.85
C SER A 700 -38.74 -8.16 -18.89
N THR A 701 -38.07 -7.90 -20.02
CA THR A 701 -38.67 -7.75 -21.37
C THR A 701 -37.56 -7.68 -22.40
#